data_AF-A0A5B7XW01-F1
#
_entry.id   AF-A0A5B7XW01-F1
#
_cell.length_a   1.000
_cell.length_b   1.000
_cell.length_c   1.000
_cell.angle_alpha   90.00
_cell.angle_beta   90.00
_cell.angle_gamma   90.00
#
_symmetry.space_group_name_H-M   'P 1'
#
loop_
_entity.id
_entity.type
_entity.pdbx_description
1 polymer ?
#
loop_
_entity_poly.entity_id
_entity_poly.type
_entity_poly.pdbx_seq_one_letter_code
_entity_poly.pdbx_strand_id
1 'polypeptide(L)'
;MLNNPKRRFLQSFEGMVNAAKERNVALGDLFLANSFDTDSGTLNPQITGTSKTFKKSTDANGNVSYSFSDLTAKAIIEQLTDGAGNPLTNAIKFSDDNTFTLNIIETSTTEAGTMVTKVNLFDANNKPIIKVPLNEVLDPESLAYINQQVQVVGNALQSIIDRNMFDSGWNSANTFIGGGLNSGITDLLSRDLISGYFEKVKARKNPIEINPQANDPREQNLPEKRSAFTYLALRQSIDGSASDIFRYFRTSIALPITEPDSGYNFLDESDAAKVAIFNNGQDFFTSKRFTIPYTSTSLISRDVHREIDINRIADQINAPRTSGRLQRSFANAIAQAFGYLNNANDPSSTANRDYLIYFDENNRPVELNTFIPLITQSIDRFKTVIKKVGFNPFSRNLNETDRSLLAASSTNLKISSSHPDFTRDRNTVATLNLEDLLEWASLDYSQATYDQTAGKYNWNVDYVKTKFNLADVSKIIAEDTTLRGLDKNEAGSSDQAKANYIIKKFRNSNLFLVVKDFNPVTELVANRAFLSKEYGITFLNTAFTKYYVEDLNAIPENDRNRLNFDVVKLQAMFAELTQKYNLSAEDAKYLNTQDLYTFLGNIIYFTNLGNYKTPTFDLFGYGVFSAGEPSSDVLNYNSTRVETLLNDKFTDYIYSIAETLTRDYVQTTYIPDFNEFGNTPVYMKGLSEAISGLDYIVDGTALEFLRHKANSQENMAKGILGAVNGLLYDKYFEKTMPLQIESNFKIAKLREQLDVLRAERNRFIVDSPEYNAKNAELTKVTSEYAQEVDSKQRAIATIREEIFKNWNTRRFLEEFESRDSNYFGQFISRNNGFFKDRFEKEKIGMTLYDDNRQAIQDTNIRIKDFQGQAVTSRPKAFFISQLLNYGVSKRTISGFFRNKELDAIALYGYIPNELAKQAKFVEFTDVETNEKLYVPINIDKTNNIFYYETQGDASSKVTIEDLGYTSWLSDYSLMGKYRNTLLKPKHQYYISFANENKETIQDFELGNVTQMGENGKAIEQSPVKVYAEQKDGIKTNKVILSVDFQFNISH
;
A
#
# COMPACT_ATOMS: atom_id res chain seq x y z
N MET A 1 7.13 19.70 -23.32
CA MET A 1 8.29 19.75 -22.41
C MET A 1 8.38 18.51 -21.52
N LEU A 2 7.28 18.05 -20.88
CA LEU A 2 7.24 16.82 -20.06
C LEU A 2 7.43 15.53 -20.87
N ASN A 3 6.93 15.47 -22.11
CA ASN A 3 7.06 14.31 -23.02
C ASN A 3 8.46 14.16 -23.64
N ASN A 4 9.47 14.95 -23.23
CA ASN A 4 10.82 14.81 -23.79
C ASN A 4 11.57 13.69 -23.05
N PRO A 5 11.81 12.53 -23.67
CA PRO A 5 12.48 11.41 -23.02
C PRO A 5 13.95 11.73 -22.68
N LYS A 6 14.56 12.74 -23.33
CA LYS A 6 15.92 13.22 -23.05
C LYS A 6 16.00 14.19 -21.88
N ARG A 7 14.92 14.47 -21.15
CA ARG A 7 14.96 15.46 -20.07
C ARG A 7 15.59 14.88 -18.80
N ARG A 8 16.45 15.66 -18.12
CA ARG A 8 17.10 15.26 -16.84
C ARG A 8 16.32 15.59 -15.56
N PHE A 9 15.40 16.56 -15.60
CA PHE A 9 14.65 17.05 -14.44
C PHE A 9 13.20 16.53 -14.40
N LEU A 10 12.59 16.48 -13.20
CA LEU A 10 11.27 15.86 -12.93
C LEU A 10 11.06 14.58 -13.73
N GLN A 11 12.01 13.67 -13.56
CA GLN A 11 11.93 12.32 -14.08
C GLN A 11 11.73 11.38 -12.90
N SER A 12 10.96 10.32 -13.12
CA SER A 12 11.00 9.14 -12.25
C SER A 12 12.36 8.46 -12.42
N PHE A 13 12.69 7.51 -11.55
CA PHE A 13 13.93 6.76 -11.71
C PHE A 13 14.04 6.10 -13.10
N GLU A 14 12.97 5.45 -13.56
CA GLU A 14 12.87 4.89 -14.92
C GLU A 14 13.00 5.96 -16.02
N GLY A 15 12.37 7.12 -15.81
CA GLY A 15 12.51 8.26 -16.71
C GLY A 15 13.96 8.71 -16.85
N MET A 16 14.73 8.71 -15.75
CA MET A 16 16.16 9.04 -15.79
C MET A 16 17.01 7.94 -16.43
N VAL A 17 16.70 6.67 -16.21
CA VAL A 17 17.33 5.55 -16.91
C VAL A 17 17.16 5.71 -18.43
N ASN A 18 15.95 6.03 -18.87
CA ASN A 18 15.66 6.26 -20.29
C ASN A 18 16.35 7.53 -20.81
N ALA A 19 16.34 8.61 -20.04
CA ALA A 19 17.04 9.84 -20.40
C ALA A 19 18.56 9.63 -20.54
N ALA A 20 19.18 8.81 -19.68
CA ALA A 20 20.60 8.47 -19.75
C ALA A 20 20.92 7.72 -21.05
N LYS A 21 20.12 6.69 -21.38
CA LYS A 21 20.22 5.94 -22.63
C LYS A 21 20.09 6.85 -23.85
N GLU A 22 19.06 7.67 -23.89
CA GLU A 22 18.78 8.60 -25.00
C GLU A 22 19.84 9.71 -25.17
N ARG A 23 20.56 10.03 -24.10
CA ARG A 23 21.69 10.98 -24.09
C ARG A 23 23.04 10.32 -24.33
N ASN A 24 23.10 8.98 -24.32
CA ASN A 24 24.35 8.21 -24.35
C ASN A 24 25.32 8.62 -23.22
N VAL A 25 24.80 8.72 -21.99
CA VAL A 25 25.57 9.02 -20.76
C VAL A 25 25.27 7.97 -19.68
N ALA A 26 26.12 7.87 -18.66
CA ALA A 26 25.81 7.02 -17.52
C ALA A 26 24.67 7.63 -16.70
N LEU A 27 23.87 6.79 -16.04
CA LEU A 27 22.79 7.26 -15.16
C LEU A 27 23.33 8.16 -14.05
N GLY A 28 24.44 7.75 -13.42
CA GLY A 28 25.15 8.51 -12.40
C GLY A 28 25.56 9.91 -12.85
N ASP A 29 25.92 10.09 -14.13
CA ASP A 29 26.27 11.41 -14.68
C ASP A 29 25.08 12.36 -14.64
N LEU A 30 23.85 11.85 -14.83
CA LEU A 30 22.63 12.67 -14.72
C LEU A 30 22.33 13.04 -13.28
N PHE A 31 22.51 12.12 -12.33
CA PHE A 31 22.37 12.38 -10.89
C PHE A 31 23.36 13.46 -10.42
N LEU A 32 24.64 13.33 -10.81
CA LEU A 32 25.66 14.35 -10.53
C LEU A 32 25.32 15.69 -11.20
N ALA A 33 24.92 15.67 -12.46
CA ALA A 33 24.57 16.91 -13.16
C ALA A 33 23.34 17.61 -12.57
N ASN A 34 22.43 16.88 -11.94
CA ASN A 34 21.28 17.43 -11.23
C ASN A 34 21.67 17.99 -9.85
N SER A 35 22.66 17.42 -9.16
CA SER A 35 23.10 17.91 -7.84
C SER A 35 23.88 19.23 -7.91
N PHE A 36 24.56 19.52 -9.02
CA PHE A 36 25.29 20.78 -9.23
C PHE A 36 24.42 21.94 -9.73
N ASP A 37 23.15 21.71 -10.04
CA ASP A 37 22.28 22.71 -10.64
C ASP A 37 21.48 23.46 -9.56
N THR A 38 22.10 24.51 -9.01
CA THR A 38 21.56 25.32 -7.90
C THR A 38 20.23 26.01 -8.23
N ASP A 39 19.97 26.28 -9.51
CA ASP A 39 18.76 26.97 -9.99
C ASP A 39 17.61 26.01 -10.28
N SER A 40 17.88 24.70 -10.35
CA SER A 40 16.90 23.69 -10.77
C SER A 40 16.00 23.15 -9.67
N GLY A 41 16.33 23.40 -8.39
CA GLY A 41 15.53 22.97 -7.23
C GLY A 41 15.26 21.46 -7.18
N THR A 42 15.99 20.63 -7.94
CA THR A 42 15.62 19.23 -8.15
C THR A 42 16.06 18.32 -7.02
N LEU A 43 15.06 17.85 -6.26
CA LEU A 43 15.14 16.59 -5.53
C LEU A 43 15.24 15.44 -6.55
N ASN A 44 16.06 14.44 -6.26
CA ASN A 44 16.16 13.23 -7.09
C ASN A 44 14.90 12.37 -6.93
N PRO A 45 14.57 11.50 -7.90
CA PRO A 45 13.44 10.62 -7.75
C PRO A 45 13.66 9.56 -6.67
N GLN A 46 12.57 9.04 -6.11
CA GLN A 46 12.59 7.93 -5.17
C GLN A 46 13.23 6.70 -5.83
N ILE A 47 14.13 6.06 -5.09
CA ILE A 47 14.80 4.81 -5.48
C ILE A 47 14.44 3.76 -4.42
N THR A 48 14.12 2.54 -4.85
CA THR A 48 13.83 1.41 -3.96
C THR A 48 14.62 0.16 -4.36
N GLY A 49 14.83 -0.73 -3.41
CA GLY A 49 15.36 -2.07 -3.67
C GLY A 49 15.79 -2.77 -2.40
N THR A 50 16.68 -3.75 -2.55
CA THR A 50 17.14 -4.59 -1.44
C THR A 50 18.54 -4.20 -1.01
N SER A 51 18.79 -4.20 0.29
CA SER A 51 20.11 -3.97 0.86
C SER A 51 21.07 -5.13 0.61
N LYS A 52 22.38 -4.88 0.79
CA LYS A 52 23.43 -5.89 0.89
C LYS A 52 24.06 -5.80 2.28
N THR A 53 24.62 -6.91 2.78
CA THR A 53 25.43 -6.92 4.02
C THR A 53 26.72 -7.72 3.84
N PHE A 54 27.59 -7.72 4.85
CA PHE A 54 28.78 -8.55 4.81
C PHE A 54 28.43 -10.01 5.10
N LYS A 55 28.85 -10.87 4.18
CA LYS A 55 28.88 -12.32 4.36
C LYS A 55 30.28 -12.75 4.77
N LYS A 56 30.36 -13.40 5.92
CA LYS A 56 31.57 -14.06 6.40
C LYS A 56 31.85 -15.33 5.60
N SER A 57 33.09 -15.51 5.15
CA SER A 57 33.59 -16.75 4.53
C SER A 57 34.89 -17.16 5.20
N THR A 58 35.00 -18.42 5.59
CA THR A 58 36.21 -18.97 6.21
C THR A 58 36.85 -19.94 5.22
N ASP A 59 38.13 -19.73 4.90
CA ASP A 59 38.87 -20.65 4.04
C ASP A 59 39.24 -21.95 4.79
N ALA A 60 39.78 -22.94 4.05
CA ALA A 60 40.20 -24.23 4.62
C ALA A 60 41.33 -24.10 5.67
N ASN A 61 42.01 -22.96 5.74
CA ASN A 61 43.08 -22.67 6.68
C ASN A 61 42.59 -21.87 7.91
N GLY A 62 41.29 -21.58 7.99
CA GLY A 62 40.69 -20.81 9.08
C GLY A 62 40.76 -19.30 8.91
N ASN A 63 41.23 -18.77 7.78
CA ASN A 63 41.25 -17.33 7.52
C ASN A 63 39.85 -16.84 7.18
N VAL A 64 39.45 -15.76 7.84
CA VAL A 64 38.14 -15.13 7.63
C VAL A 64 38.27 -14.02 6.59
N SER A 65 37.36 -14.04 5.62
CA SER A 65 37.16 -13.00 4.60
C SER A 65 35.71 -12.55 4.59
N TYR A 66 35.48 -11.32 4.12
CA TYR A 66 34.14 -10.75 4.00
C TYR A 66 33.90 -10.27 2.58
N SER A 67 32.71 -10.53 2.08
CA SER A 67 32.21 -10.07 0.78
C SER A 67 30.79 -9.56 0.92
N PHE A 68 30.33 -8.72 0.01
CA PHE A 68 28.94 -8.28 -0.01
C PHE A 68 28.05 -9.39 -0.59
N SER A 69 26.89 -9.58 0.02
CA SER A 69 25.80 -10.38 -0.54
C SER A 69 24.46 -9.72 -0.28
N ASP A 70 23.45 -10.07 -1.08
CA ASP A 70 22.08 -9.60 -0.87
C ASP A 70 21.58 -9.97 0.52
N LEU A 71 20.90 -9.01 1.16
CA LEU A 71 20.35 -9.18 2.50
C LEU A 71 19.12 -10.10 2.44
N THR A 72 19.27 -11.31 2.97
CA THR A 72 18.19 -12.30 3.09
C THR A 72 18.02 -12.73 4.54
N ALA A 73 16.80 -13.12 4.91
CA ALA A 73 16.51 -13.61 6.27
C ALA A 73 17.45 -14.77 6.66
N LYS A 74 17.62 -15.70 5.72
CA LYS A 74 18.48 -16.87 5.88
C LYS A 74 19.95 -16.48 6.06
N ALA A 75 20.48 -15.57 5.25
CA ALA A 75 21.88 -15.14 5.37
C ALA A 75 22.19 -14.47 6.71
N ILE A 76 21.24 -13.72 7.31
CA ILE A 76 21.43 -13.16 8.65
C ILE A 76 21.36 -14.28 9.69
N ILE A 77 20.25 -15.04 9.72
CA ILE A 77 19.95 -16.02 10.77
C ILE A 77 21.00 -17.16 10.82
N GLU A 78 21.52 -17.61 9.68
CA GLU A 78 22.56 -18.65 9.62
C GLU A 78 23.88 -18.21 10.29
N GLN A 79 24.10 -16.90 10.43
CA GLN A 79 25.26 -16.34 11.11
C GLN A 79 25.02 -16.10 12.61
N LEU A 80 23.80 -16.29 13.10
CA LEU A 80 23.41 -16.06 14.49
C LEU A 80 23.35 -17.38 15.28
N THR A 81 23.61 -17.25 16.58
CA THR A 81 23.41 -18.34 17.55
C THR A 81 22.42 -17.91 18.62
N ASP A 82 21.92 -18.88 19.39
CA ASP A 82 21.16 -18.59 20.60
C ASP A 82 22.08 -18.12 21.74
N GLY A 83 21.51 -17.80 22.90
CA GLY A 83 22.29 -17.37 24.05
C GLY A 83 23.33 -18.42 24.50
N ALA A 84 23.04 -19.71 24.32
CA ALA A 84 23.91 -20.83 24.66
C ALA A 84 24.96 -21.15 23.58
N GLY A 85 24.90 -20.51 22.41
CA GLY A 85 25.82 -20.72 21.29
C GLY A 85 25.37 -21.79 20.28
N ASN A 86 24.14 -22.29 20.37
CA ASN A 86 23.58 -23.20 19.37
C ASN A 86 23.16 -22.42 18.11
N PRO A 87 23.25 -22.99 16.90
CA PRO A 87 22.75 -22.34 15.70
C PRO A 87 21.27 -21.96 15.82
N LEU A 88 20.93 -20.71 15.50
CA LEU A 88 19.55 -20.22 15.60
C LEU A 88 18.61 -20.94 14.61
N THR A 89 19.17 -21.53 13.56
CA THR A 89 18.51 -22.43 12.61
C THR A 89 17.88 -23.66 13.27
N ASN A 90 18.27 -24.03 14.49
CA ASN A 90 17.61 -25.11 15.23
C ASN A 90 16.18 -24.75 15.67
N ALA A 91 15.91 -23.46 15.86
CA ALA A 91 14.61 -22.94 16.28
C ALA A 91 13.79 -22.35 15.11
N ILE A 92 14.26 -22.49 13.87
CA ILE A 92 13.69 -21.84 12.69
C ILE A 92 13.68 -22.80 11.51
N LYS A 93 12.59 -22.81 10.73
CA LYS A 93 12.47 -23.56 9.48
C LYS A 93 12.21 -22.62 8.32
N PHE A 94 13.12 -22.60 7.35
CA PHE A 94 13.00 -21.80 6.13
C PHE A 94 12.13 -22.51 5.09
N SER A 95 11.20 -21.78 4.48
CA SER A 95 10.51 -22.21 3.26
C SER A 95 11.21 -21.72 2.00
N ASP A 96 11.84 -20.55 2.09
CA ASP A 96 12.74 -19.96 1.09
C ASP A 96 13.80 -19.09 1.79
N ASP A 97 14.62 -18.34 1.04
CA ASP A 97 15.71 -17.53 1.63
C ASP A 97 15.23 -16.35 2.51
N ASN A 98 13.96 -15.97 2.43
CA ASN A 98 13.38 -14.82 3.14
C ASN A 98 12.20 -15.17 4.03
N THR A 99 11.53 -16.30 3.80
CA THR A 99 10.34 -16.72 4.53
C THR A 99 10.70 -17.86 5.48
N PHE A 100 10.34 -17.71 6.76
CA PHE A 100 10.60 -18.71 7.79
C PHE A 100 9.45 -18.85 8.78
N THR A 101 9.35 -20.05 9.35
CA THR A 101 8.46 -20.37 10.47
C THR A 101 9.28 -20.68 11.71
N LEU A 102 8.76 -20.32 12.88
CA LEU A 102 9.41 -20.58 14.16
C LEU A 102 9.13 -22.00 14.61
N ASN A 103 10.18 -22.71 15.01
CA ASN A 103 10.13 -24.03 15.62
C ASN A 103 10.79 -23.99 17.02
N ILE A 104 10.40 -22.98 17.82
CA ILE A 104 10.95 -22.75 19.17
C ILE A 104 10.55 -23.87 20.12
N ILE A 105 9.37 -24.47 19.91
CA ILE A 105 8.86 -25.59 20.69
C ILE A 105 8.41 -26.73 19.77
N GLU A 106 8.60 -27.96 20.23
CA GLU A 106 8.03 -29.15 19.60
C GLU A 106 6.85 -29.64 20.46
N THR A 107 5.72 -29.91 19.82
CA THR A 107 4.50 -30.33 20.50
C THR A 107 4.04 -31.70 20.04
N SER A 108 3.52 -32.50 20.97
CA SER A 108 2.79 -33.73 20.69
C SER A 108 1.33 -33.55 21.11
N THR A 109 0.40 -33.87 20.21
CA THR A 109 -1.05 -33.80 20.51
C THR A 109 -1.59 -35.21 20.63
N THR A 110 -2.26 -35.48 21.74
CA THR A 110 -2.94 -36.77 22.02
C THR A 110 -4.42 -36.51 22.31
N GLU A 111 -5.24 -37.56 22.45
CA GLU A 111 -6.64 -37.41 22.91
C GLU A 111 -6.75 -36.69 24.27
N ALA A 112 -5.69 -36.71 25.09
CA ALA A 112 -5.65 -36.05 26.39
C ALA A 112 -5.32 -34.54 26.32
N GLY A 113 -4.84 -34.03 25.18
CA GLY A 113 -4.45 -32.63 24.99
C GLY A 113 -3.05 -32.45 24.38
N THR A 114 -2.59 -31.19 24.32
CA THR A 114 -1.29 -30.80 23.75
C THR A 114 -0.20 -30.77 24.83
N MET A 115 0.94 -31.38 24.54
CA MET A 115 2.13 -31.39 25.41
C MET A 115 3.33 -30.80 24.65
N VAL A 116 4.21 -30.10 25.35
CA VAL A 116 5.51 -29.66 24.78
C VAL A 116 6.55 -30.73 25.08
N THR A 117 7.19 -31.28 24.04
CA THR A 117 8.22 -32.32 24.16
C THR A 117 9.63 -31.72 24.27
N LYS A 118 9.85 -30.55 23.65
CA LYS A 118 11.17 -29.92 23.57
C LYS A 118 11.09 -28.41 23.34
N VAL A 119 12.08 -27.69 23.85
CA VAL A 119 12.35 -26.27 23.55
C VAL A 119 13.69 -26.18 22.83
N ASN A 120 13.75 -25.43 21.72
CA ASN A 120 14.91 -25.35 20.82
C ASN A 120 15.70 -24.03 20.94
N LEU A 121 15.31 -23.12 21.86
CA LEU A 121 15.93 -21.81 22.04
C LEU A 121 16.31 -21.57 23.51
N PHE A 122 17.56 -21.19 23.74
CA PHE A 122 18.16 -21.09 25.08
C PHE A 122 18.83 -19.73 25.34
N ASP A 123 18.88 -19.34 26.63
CA ASP A 123 19.61 -18.17 27.11
C ASP A 123 21.11 -18.46 27.32
N ALA A 124 21.88 -17.44 27.67
CA ALA A 124 23.31 -17.56 27.98
C ALA A 124 23.66 -18.49 29.16
N ASN A 125 22.68 -18.82 30.01
CA ASN A 125 22.83 -19.77 31.11
C ASN A 125 22.33 -21.17 30.75
N ASN A 126 22.10 -21.44 29.46
CA ASN A 126 21.58 -22.70 28.92
C ASN A 126 20.17 -23.04 29.45
N LYS A 127 19.36 -22.03 29.81
CA LYS A 127 17.97 -22.21 30.22
C LYS A 127 17.03 -21.97 29.03
N PRO A 128 15.95 -22.76 28.89
CA PRO A 128 14.93 -22.52 27.88
C PRO A 128 14.30 -21.12 28.01
N ILE A 129 14.13 -20.44 26.88
CA ILE A 129 13.52 -19.10 26.85
C ILE A 129 12.04 -19.13 27.22
N ILE A 130 11.35 -20.19 26.78
CA ILE A 130 9.96 -20.45 27.14
C ILE A 130 9.95 -21.41 28.31
N LYS A 131 9.51 -20.94 29.48
CA LYS A 131 9.44 -21.73 30.71
C LYS A 131 8.13 -22.52 30.76
N VAL A 132 8.20 -23.79 30.41
CA VAL A 132 7.04 -24.70 30.38
C VAL A 132 7.42 -26.09 30.89
N PRO A 133 6.50 -26.82 31.54
CA PRO A 133 6.72 -28.21 31.88
C PRO A 133 6.78 -29.06 30.60
N LEU A 134 7.76 -29.96 30.52
CA LEU A 134 7.96 -30.84 29.38
C LEU A 134 7.23 -32.17 29.59
N ASN A 135 6.61 -32.69 28.54
CA ASN A 135 5.87 -33.95 28.52
C ASN A 135 4.67 -34.00 29.50
N GLU A 136 4.11 -32.83 29.81
CA GLU A 136 2.89 -32.67 30.60
C GLU A 136 1.80 -32.01 29.73
N VAL A 137 0.53 -32.39 29.97
CA VAL A 137 -0.63 -31.81 29.27
C VAL A 137 -0.82 -30.37 29.76
N LEU A 138 -0.81 -29.43 28.81
CA LEU A 138 -0.91 -28.00 29.12
C LEU A 138 -2.36 -27.54 29.17
N ASP A 139 -2.65 -26.65 30.12
CA ASP A 139 -3.91 -25.93 30.18
C ASP A 139 -3.99 -24.80 29.12
N PRO A 140 -5.18 -24.25 28.84
CA PRO A 140 -5.35 -23.19 27.84
C PRO A 140 -4.55 -21.91 28.11
N GLU A 141 -4.32 -21.53 29.38
CA GLU A 141 -3.55 -20.32 29.74
C GLU A 141 -2.06 -20.53 29.47
N SER A 142 -1.54 -21.71 29.78
CA SER A 142 -0.18 -22.13 29.46
C SER A 142 0.07 -22.14 27.94
N LEU A 143 -0.89 -22.63 27.14
CA LEU A 143 -0.82 -22.58 25.67
C LEU A 143 -0.86 -21.13 25.14
N ALA A 144 -1.70 -20.27 25.72
CA ALA A 144 -1.75 -18.86 25.36
C ALA A 144 -0.43 -18.13 25.67
N TYR A 145 0.17 -18.39 26.84
CA TYR A 145 1.48 -17.86 27.22
C TYR A 145 2.56 -18.27 26.21
N ILE A 146 2.61 -19.55 25.84
CA ILE A 146 3.56 -20.06 24.85
C ILE A 146 3.41 -19.33 23.52
N ASN A 147 2.20 -19.29 22.97
CA ASN A 147 1.92 -18.65 21.68
C ASN A 147 2.34 -17.17 21.71
N GLN A 148 2.09 -16.48 22.82
CA GLN A 148 2.53 -15.11 23.01
C GLN A 148 4.05 -14.97 23.03
N GLN A 149 4.77 -15.83 23.77
CA GLN A 149 6.24 -15.80 23.80
C GLN A 149 6.86 -16.11 22.42
N VAL A 150 6.30 -17.09 21.72
CA VAL A 150 6.70 -17.42 20.33
C VAL A 150 6.49 -16.22 19.42
N GLN A 151 5.38 -15.51 19.55
CA GLN A 151 5.09 -14.31 18.76
C GLN A 151 6.06 -13.16 19.08
N VAL A 152 6.40 -12.92 20.35
CA VAL A 152 7.37 -11.89 20.75
C VAL A 152 8.74 -12.17 20.13
N VAL A 153 9.23 -13.40 20.24
CA VAL A 153 10.50 -13.83 19.62
C VAL A 153 10.40 -13.71 18.09
N GLY A 154 9.27 -14.09 17.51
CA GLY A 154 9.01 -13.96 16.08
C GLY A 154 9.10 -12.54 15.55
N ASN A 155 8.44 -11.61 16.23
CA ASN A 155 8.49 -10.20 15.88
C ASN A 155 9.91 -9.64 16.00
N ALA A 156 10.65 -10.01 17.05
CA ALA A 156 12.05 -9.58 17.21
C ALA A 156 12.95 -10.11 16.08
N LEU A 157 12.80 -11.37 15.71
CA LEU A 157 13.52 -11.98 14.59
C LEU A 157 13.17 -11.36 13.24
N GLN A 158 11.93 -10.89 13.06
CA GLN A 158 11.57 -10.16 11.86
C GLN A 158 12.15 -8.74 11.86
N SER A 159 12.15 -8.05 13.00
CA SER A 159 12.69 -6.70 13.14
C SER A 159 14.21 -6.62 12.89
N ILE A 160 14.98 -7.70 13.09
CA ILE A 160 16.42 -7.69 12.73
C ILE A 160 16.66 -7.79 11.21
N ILE A 161 15.62 -7.99 10.39
CA ILE A 161 15.69 -8.22 8.95
C ILE A 161 15.08 -7.03 8.21
N ASP A 162 15.78 -5.90 8.19
CA ASP A 162 15.34 -4.70 7.45
C ASP A 162 15.94 -4.66 6.03
N ARG A 163 15.35 -5.47 5.15
CA ARG A 163 15.86 -5.69 3.78
C ARG A 163 15.52 -4.60 2.77
N ASN A 164 14.48 -3.81 3.02
CA ASN A 164 13.92 -2.91 2.02
C ASN A 164 14.55 -1.52 2.17
N MET A 165 15.34 -1.13 1.18
CA MET A 165 15.93 0.19 1.11
C MET A 165 15.05 1.11 0.27
N PHE A 166 14.86 2.33 0.77
CA PHE A 166 14.27 3.41 0.01
C PHE A 166 15.00 4.72 0.29
N ASP A 167 15.07 5.55 -0.75
CA ASP A 167 15.50 6.94 -0.64
C ASP A 167 14.30 7.88 -0.81
N SER A 168 14.33 9.01 -0.11
CA SER A 168 13.28 10.02 -0.18
C SER A 168 13.38 10.77 -1.50
N GLY A 169 12.35 10.67 -2.34
CA GLY A 169 12.26 11.41 -3.59
C GLY A 169 11.16 12.45 -3.59
N TRP A 170 11.17 13.34 -4.57
CA TRP A 170 10.06 14.25 -4.83
C TRP A 170 8.79 13.52 -5.30
N ASN A 171 8.96 12.29 -5.80
CA ASN A 171 7.92 11.47 -6.40
C ASN A 171 7.69 10.21 -5.56
N SER A 172 6.48 9.66 -5.65
CA SER A 172 6.13 8.32 -5.19
C SER A 172 6.15 7.32 -6.36
N ALA A 173 5.86 6.06 -6.08
CA ALA A 173 5.67 5.05 -7.14
C ALA A 173 4.46 5.32 -8.04
N ASN A 174 3.47 6.09 -7.55
CA ASN A 174 2.25 6.44 -8.30
C ASN A 174 2.34 7.82 -8.98
N THR A 175 3.54 8.38 -9.05
CA THR A 175 3.78 9.64 -9.74
C THR A 175 3.73 9.46 -11.24
N PHE A 176 2.80 10.16 -11.88
CA PHE A 176 2.69 10.25 -13.33
C PHE A 176 3.19 11.61 -13.78
N ILE A 177 4.33 11.66 -14.46
CA ILE A 177 4.86 12.92 -15.03
C ILE A 177 3.94 13.45 -16.15
N GLY A 178 3.09 12.58 -16.70
CA GLY A 178 2.24 12.83 -17.85
C GLY A 178 2.91 12.43 -19.16
N GLY A 179 2.17 12.55 -20.27
CA GLY A 179 2.65 12.28 -21.63
C GLY A 179 2.33 10.91 -22.19
N GLY A 180 1.75 10.00 -21.42
CA GLY A 180 1.27 8.68 -21.87
C GLY A 180 0.31 8.06 -20.86
N LEU A 181 -0.45 7.05 -21.30
CA LEU A 181 -1.35 6.30 -20.43
C LEU A 181 -0.57 5.62 -19.31
N ASN A 182 -1.13 5.65 -18.10
CA ASN A 182 -0.50 4.96 -16.98
C ASN A 182 -1.54 4.56 -15.94
N SER A 183 -1.20 3.56 -15.13
CA SER A 183 -2.03 3.05 -14.06
C SER A 183 -1.16 2.58 -12.89
N GLY A 184 -1.67 2.76 -11.67
CA GLY A 184 -1.04 2.29 -10.43
C GLY A 184 -2.06 1.80 -9.42
N ILE A 185 -1.60 1.29 -8.27
CA ILE A 185 -2.44 0.98 -7.10
C ILE A 185 -1.80 1.61 -5.88
N THR A 186 -2.60 2.35 -5.11
CA THR A 186 -2.13 3.07 -3.93
C THR A 186 -3.10 3.00 -2.76
N ASP A 187 -2.67 3.51 -1.60
CA ASP A 187 -3.53 3.79 -0.46
C ASP A 187 -3.68 5.29 -0.20
N LEU A 188 -4.40 5.65 0.86
CA LEU A 188 -4.58 7.06 1.24
C LEU A 188 -3.30 7.71 1.76
N LEU A 189 -2.27 6.92 2.10
CA LEU A 189 -0.94 7.40 2.48
C LEU A 189 0.03 7.42 1.28
N SER A 190 -0.49 7.25 0.06
CA SER A 190 0.28 7.24 -1.19
C SER A 190 1.36 6.14 -1.26
N ARG A 191 1.19 5.05 -0.51
CA ARG A 191 2.09 3.89 -0.62
C ARG A 191 1.85 3.17 -1.94
N ASP A 192 2.91 2.58 -2.49
CA ASP A 192 2.77 1.67 -3.62
C ASP A 192 2.25 0.31 -3.15
N LEU A 193 1.15 -0.15 -3.74
CA LEU A 193 0.59 -1.46 -3.45
C LEU A 193 0.66 -2.41 -4.65
N ILE A 194 1.09 -1.94 -5.83
CA ILE A 194 0.94 -2.72 -7.05
C ILE A 194 1.82 -3.97 -7.09
N SER A 195 3.03 -3.91 -6.54
CA SER A 195 3.92 -5.07 -6.42
C SER A 195 3.26 -6.18 -5.58
N GLY A 196 2.70 -5.82 -4.41
CA GLY A 196 1.95 -6.75 -3.56
C GLY A 196 0.69 -7.28 -4.24
N TYR A 197 0.03 -6.46 -5.06
CA TYR A 197 -1.11 -6.88 -5.87
C TYR A 197 -0.70 -7.92 -6.93
N PHE A 198 0.43 -7.72 -7.61
CA PHE A 198 0.93 -8.69 -8.59
C PHE A 198 1.44 -9.99 -7.96
N GLU A 199 1.94 -9.97 -6.73
CA GLU A 199 2.18 -11.23 -5.99
C GLU A 199 0.87 -12.02 -5.78
N LYS A 200 -0.26 -11.34 -5.50
CA LYS A 200 -1.56 -12.01 -5.47
C LYS A 200 -1.94 -12.57 -6.84
N VAL A 201 -1.65 -11.88 -7.93
CA VAL A 201 -1.89 -12.40 -9.29
C VAL A 201 -1.07 -13.67 -9.56
N LYS A 202 0.22 -13.69 -9.20
CA LYS A 202 1.07 -14.89 -9.33
C LYS A 202 0.54 -16.07 -8.54
N ALA A 203 -0.02 -15.82 -7.35
CA ALA A 203 -0.60 -16.86 -6.49
C ALA A 203 -1.86 -17.51 -7.07
N ARG A 204 -2.59 -16.83 -7.98
CA ARG A 204 -3.85 -17.33 -8.59
C ARG A 204 -3.70 -18.65 -9.35
N LYS A 205 -2.48 -19.01 -9.77
CA LYS A 205 -2.20 -20.29 -10.44
C LYS A 205 -2.29 -21.50 -9.53
N ASN A 206 -2.24 -21.30 -8.21
CA ASN A 206 -2.30 -22.40 -7.26
C ASN A 206 -3.70 -23.05 -7.29
N PRO A 207 -3.83 -24.37 -7.49
CA PRO A 207 -5.12 -25.07 -7.49
C PRO A 207 -5.99 -24.83 -6.23
N ILE A 208 -5.39 -24.52 -5.08
CA ILE A 208 -6.15 -24.21 -3.86
C ILE A 208 -7.05 -22.97 -4.03
N GLU A 209 -6.68 -22.03 -4.91
CA GLU A 209 -7.44 -20.79 -5.17
C GLU A 209 -8.79 -21.04 -5.84
N ILE A 210 -8.98 -22.22 -6.45
CA ILE A 210 -10.24 -22.63 -7.08
C ILE A 210 -10.95 -23.76 -6.33
N ASN A 211 -10.52 -24.08 -5.11
CA ASN A 211 -11.16 -25.09 -4.27
C ASN A 211 -12.30 -24.47 -3.42
N PRO A 212 -13.58 -24.82 -3.64
CA PRO A 212 -14.70 -24.23 -2.89
C PRO A 212 -14.56 -24.29 -1.36
N GLN A 213 -13.96 -25.35 -0.81
CA GLN A 213 -13.78 -25.48 0.64
C GLN A 213 -12.88 -24.38 1.22
N ALA A 214 -11.91 -23.91 0.43
CA ALA A 214 -10.93 -22.89 0.80
C ALA A 214 -11.40 -21.43 0.59
N ASN A 215 -12.68 -21.20 0.27
CA ASN A 215 -13.20 -19.84 0.09
C ASN A 215 -13.16 -18.98 1.37
N ASP A 216 -13.28 -19.57 2.56
CA ASP A 216 -13.26 -18.83 3.82
C ASP A 216 -11.80 -18.58 4.27
N PRO A 217 -11.34 -17.32 4.36
CA PRO A 217 -9.97 -17.02 4.81
C PRO A 217 -9.70 -17.40 6.27
N ARG A 218 -10.74 -17.70 7.07
CA ARG A 218 -10.63 -18.08 8.48
C ARG A 218 -10.59 -19.59 8.69
N GLU A 219 -10.79 -20.39 7.65
CA GLU A 219 -10.76 -21.84 7.76
C GLU A 219 -9.33 -22.30 8.13
N GLN A 220 -9.16 -22.81 9.35
CA GLN A 220 -7.83 -23.15 9.89
C GLN A 220 -7.39 -24.58 9.54
N ASN A 221 -8.31 -25.45 9.11
CA ASN A 221 -8.10 -26.90 8.99
C ASN A 221 -7.76 -27.37 7.57
N LEU A 222 -7.21 -26.50 6.72
CA LEU A 222 -6.83 -26.86 5.35
C LEU A 222 -5.32 -27.17 5.26
N PRO A 223 -4.93 -28.22 4.49
CA PRO A 223 -3.52 -28.59 4.33
C PRO A 223 -2.70 -27.53 3.61
N GLU A 224 -3.34 -26.73 2.75
CA GLU A 224 -2.75 -25.57 2.08
C GLU A 224 -3.69 -24.36 2.22
N LYS A 225 -3.11 -23.17 2.42
CA LYS A 225 -3.86 -21.92 2.55
C LYS A 225 -3.81 -21.13 1.24
N ARG A 226 -4.95 -20.50 0.90
CA ARG A 226 -5.01 -19.49 -0.17
C ARG A 226 -4.21 -18.25 0.22
N SER A 227 -3.72 -17.54 -0.78
CA SER A 227 -3.02 -16.26 -0.63
C SER A 227 -3.52 -15.18 -1.59
N ALA A 228 -4.12 -15.54 -2.72
CA ALA A 228 -4.70 -14.57 -3.65
C ALA A 228 -6.12 -14.16 -3.27
N PHE A 229 -6.97 -15.12 -2.89
CA PHE A 229 -8.38 -14.93 -2.49
C PHE A 229 -9.28 -14.24 -3.51
N THR A 230 -8.81 -13.95 -4.73
CA THR A 230 -9.58 -13.23 -5.76
C THR A 230 -10.86 -13.97 -6.15
N TYR A 231 -10.81 -15.31 -6.17
CA TYR A 231 -11.89 -16.16 -6.64
C TYR A 231 -12.85 -16.62 -5.54
N LEU A 232 -14.14 -16.53 -5.82
CA LEU A 232 -15.19 -17.31 -5.16
C LEU A 232 -15.38 -18.60 -5.96
N ALA A 233 -14.81 -19.70 -5.47
CA ALA A 233 -14.94 -21.00 -6.13
C ALA A 233 -16.28 -21.65 -5.79
N LEU A 234 -17.07 -22.00 -6.80
CA LEU A 234 -18.42 -22.53 -6.64
C LEU A 234 -18.53 -23.93 -7.25
N ARG A 235 -19.22 -24.83 -6.56
CA ARG A 235 -19.65 -26.10 -7.18
C ARG A 235 -20.77 -25.84 -8.19
N GLN A 236 -20.75 -26.55 -9.31
CA GLN A 236 -21.72 -26.37 -10.39
C GLN A 236 -23.16 -26.77 -9.99
N SER A 237 -23.32 -27.74 -9.09
CA SER A 237 -24.64 -28.15 -8.65
C SER A 237 -25.38 -27.02 -7.92
N ILE A 238 -26.70 -26.96 -8.08
CA ILE A 238 -27.53 -25.89 -7.50
C ILE A 238 -27.43 -25.85 -5.96
N ASP A 239 -27.34 -27.00 -5.31
CA ASP A 239 -27.13 -27.15 -3.87
C ASP A 239 -25.71 -26.76 -3.45
N GLY A 240 -24.72 -27.14 -4.26
CA GLY A 240 -23.31 -26.84 -4.01
C GLY A 240 -23.03 -25.34 -4.08
N SER A 241 -23.38 -24.69 -5.20
CA SER A 241 -23.23 -23.24 -5.39
C SER A 241 -24.00 -22.44 -4.33
N ALA A 242 -25.25 -22.81 -4.04
CA ALA A 242 -26.04 -22.14 -3.01
C ALA A 242 -25.36 -22.27 -1.63
N SER A 243 -24.84 -23.45 -1.29
CA SER A 243 -24.14 -23.71 -0.02
C SER A 243 -22.84 -22.91 0.07
N ASP A 244 -22.07 -22.84 -1.01
CA ASP A 244 -20.79 -22.14 -1.05
C ASP A 244 -21.00 -20.62 -0.92
N ILE A 245 -22.01 -20.05 -1.60
CA ILE A 245 -22.41 -18.65 -1.46
C ILE A 245 -22.90 -18.36 -0.05
N PHE A 246 -23.81 -19.18 0.48
CA PHE A 246 -24.40 -18.94 1.79
C PHE A 246 -23.34 -19.01 2.90
N ARG A 247 -22.42 -19.98 2.83
CA ARG A 247 -21.31 -20.11 3.80
C ARG A 247 -20.42 -18.87 3.77
N TYR A 248 -19.94 -18.46 2.59
CA TYR A 248 -19.10 -17.27 2.49
C TYR A 248 -19.83 -15.99 2.94
N PHE A 249 -21.09 -15.83 2.53
CA PHE A 249 -21.92 -14.69 2.94
C PHE A 249 -22.04 -14.62 4.46
N ARG A 250 -22.41 -15.71 5.12
CA ARG A 250 -22.49 -15.81 6.58
C ARG A 250 -21.16 -15.47 7.25
N THR A 251 -20.07 -15.99 6.72
CA THR A 251 -18.72 -15.68 7.16
C THR A 251 -18.45 -14.18 7.08
N SER A 252 -18.78 -13.56 5.95
CA SER A 252 -18.45 -12.16 5.68
C SER A 252 -19.25 -11.15 6.49
N ILE A 253 -20.43 -11.52 7.00
CA ILE A 253 -21.31 -10.66 7.81
C ILE A 253 -21.33 -11.00 9.30
N ALA A 254 -20.68 -12.10 9.71
CA ALA A 254 -20.66 -12.51 11.11
C ALA A 254 -19.83 -11.53 11.94
N LEU A 255 -20.52 -10.75 12.79
CA LEU A 255 -19.89 -10.13 13.95
C LEU A 255 -19.46 -11.27 14.89
N PRO A 256 -18.24 -11.29 15.44
CA PRO A 256 -17.89 -12.26 16.47
C PRO A 256 -18.64 -11.84 17.75
N ILE A 257 -19.81 -12.43 18.00
CA ILE A 257 -20.72 -12.04 19.09
C ILE A 257 -20.11 -12.35 20.48
N THR A 258 -18.99 -13.09 20.54
CA THR A 258 -18.48 -13.67 21.79
C THR A 258 -17.13 -13.15 22.27
N GLU A 259 -16.47 -12.23 21.56
CA GLU A 259 -15.20 -11.65 22.05
C GLU A 259 -15.26 -10.12 22.14
N PRO A 260 -15.07 -9.52 23.34
CA PRO A 260 -15.01 -8.06 23.53
C PRO A 260 -13.87 -7.37 22.77
N ASP A 261 -12.96 -8.16 22.20
CA ASP A 261 -11.72 -7.74 21.55
C ASP A 261 -11.71 -7.89 20.02
N SER A 262 -12.82 -8.33 19.42
CA SER A 262 -12.85 -8.69 18.01
C SER A 262 -13.33 -7.51 17.14
N GLY A 263 -12.50 -7.11 16.18
CA GLY A 263 -12.71 -5.95 15.31
C GLY A 263 -13.90 -6.04 14.37
N TYR A 264 -14.21 -4.94 13.69
CA TYR A 264 -15.15 -4.95 12.57
C TYR A 264 -14.57 -5.78 11.41
N ASN A 265 -15.31 -6.80 10.96
CA ASN A 265 -14.94 -7.61 9.79
C ASN A 265 -15.51 -6.98 8.52
N PHE A 266 -14.65 -6.44 7.66
CA PHE A 266 -15.01 -5.90 6.35
C PHE A 266 -14.66 -6.88 5.22
N LEU A 267 -14.77 -8.18 5.48
CA LEU A 267 -14.37 -9.21 4.54
C LEU A 267 -15.17 -9.11 3.23
N ASP A 268 -16.45 -8.73 3.28
CA ASP A 268 -17.25 -8.51 2.07
C ASP A 268 -16.74 -7.32 1.25
N GLU A 269 -16.19 -6.28 1.87
CA GLU A 269 -15.65 -5.08 1.22
C GLU A 269 -14.11 -5.15 0.96
N SER A 270 -13.46 -6.27 1.27
CA SER A 270 -12.04 -6.54 0.97
C SER A 270 -11.80 -6.86 -0.52
N ASP A 271 -10.57 -7.17 -0.94
CA ASP A 271 -10.28 -7.66 -2.31
C ASP A 271 -10.59 -9.14 -2.56
N ALA A 272 -11.18 -9.84 -1.57
CA ALA A 272 -11.52 -11.25 -1.68
C ALA A 272 -12.83 -11.51 -2.43
N ALA A 273 -12.91 -12.70 -3.04
CA ALA A 273 -14.11 -13.30 -3.61
C ALA A 273 -14.86 -12.38 -4.59
N LYS A 274 -14.13 -11.69 -5.47
CA LYS A 274 -14.68 -10.74 -6.46
C LYS A 274 -15.05 -11.39 -7.79
N VAL A 275 -14.38 -12.48 -8.13
CA VAL A 275 -14.58 -13.22 -9.37
C VAL A 275 -15.22 -14.56 -9.02
N ALA A 276 -16.43 -14.84 -9.51
CA ALA A 276 -16.98 -16.19 -9.39
C ALA A 276 -16.34 -17.12 -10.41
N ILE A 277 -15.93 -18.30 -9.96
CA ILE A 277 -15.45 -19.38 -10.82
C ILE A 277 -16.18 -20.67 -10.49
N PHE A 278 -16.78 -21.31 -11.49
CA PHE A 278 -17.42 -22.60 -11.32
C PHE A 278 -16.38 -23.70 -11.53
N ASN A 279 -16.14 -24.49 -10.47
CA ASN A 279 -15.16 -25.56 -10.50
C ASN A 279 -15.83 -26.85 -11.02
N ASN A 280 -15.35 -27.27 -12.19
CA ASN A 280 -15.92 -28.38 -12.97
C ASN A 280 -15.00 -29.62 -12.94
N GLY A 281 -13.98 -29.64 -12.08
CA GLY A 281 -12.84 -30.58 -12.19
C GLY A 281 -11.95 -30.30 -13.41
N GLN A 282 -12.09 -29.12 -14.00
CA GLN A 282 -11.37 -28.65 -15.18
C GLN A 282 -10.31 -27.60 -14.77
N ASP A 283 -9.39 -27.30 -15.68
CA ASP A 283 -8.41 -26.23 -15.52
C ASP A 283 -9.09 -24.84 -15.34
N PHE A 284 -8.35 -23.92 -14.72
CA PHE A 284 -8.70 -22.52 -14.53
C PHE A 284 -9.22 -21.84 -15.80
N PHE A 285 -8.56 -22.08 -16.95
CA PHE A 285 -8.87 -21.38 -18.20
C PHE A 285 -10.11 -21.91 -18.93
N THR A 286 -10.58 -23.11 -18.60
CA THR A 286 -11.79 -23.70 -19.21
C THR A 286 -13.04 -23.54 -18.34
N SER A 287 -12.86 -23.19 -17.07
CA SER A 287 -13.95 -22.85 -16.14
C SER A 287 -14.62 -21.52 -16.51
N LYS A 288 -15.97 -21.44 -16.44
CA LYS A 288 -16.69 -20.18 -16.63
C LYS A 288 -16.47 -19.26 -15.44
N ARG A 289 -16.18 -17.99 -15.75
CA ARG A 289 -15.82 -16.96 -14.77
C ARG A 289 -16.65 -15.70 -14.98
N PHE A 290 -17.07 -15.08 -13.89
CA PHE A 290 -17.96 -13.93 -13.89
C PHE A 290 -17.53 -12.85 -12.90
N THR A 291 -17.65 -11.60 -13.29
CA THR A 291 -17.43 -10.42 -12.42
C THR A 291 -18.64 -9.51 -12.41
N ILE A 292 -18.79 -8.71 -11.35
CA ILE A 292 -19.90 -7.76 -11.23
C ILE A 292 -19.38 -6.36 -11.57
N PRO A 293 -19.73 -5.78 -12.73
CA PRO A 293 -19.28 -4.43 -13.08
C PRO A 293 -20.08 -3.37 -12.31
N TYR A 294 -19.58 -2.15 -12.30
CA TYR A 294 -20.38 -0.97 -11.93
C TYR A 294 -21.17 -0.46 -13.14
N THR A 295 -22.49 -0.30 -12.97
CA THR A 295 -23.40 0.33 -13.92
C THR A 295 -24.38 1.18 -13.17
N SER A 296 -24.71 2.35 -13.71
CA SER A 296 -25.71 3.25 -13.11
C SER A 296 -27.16 2.79 -13.30
N THR A 297 -27.40 1.82 -14.19
CA THR A 297 -28.74 1.41 -14.65
C THR A 297 -29.24 0.12 -14.01
N SER A 298 -28.36 -0.78 -13.55
CA SER A 298 -28.75 -2.01 -12.85
C SER A 298 -28.70 -1.78 -11.34
N LEU A 299 -29.83 -2.03 -10.66
CA LEU A 299 -29.93 -1.82 -9.20
C LEU A 299 -28.92 -2.69 -8.43
N ILE A 300 -28.82 -3.98 -8.77
CA ILE A 300 -27.90 -4.92 -8.09
C ILE A 300 -26.46 -4.44 -8.24
N SER A 301 -26.07 -4.04 -9.46
CA SER A 301 -24.75 -3.48 -9.72
C SER A 301 -24.48 -2.25 -8.85
N ARG A 302 -25.46 -1.34 -8.71
CA ARG A 302 -25.35 -0.15 -7.85
C ARG A 302 -25.27 -0.49 -6.36
N ASP A 303 -26.07 -1.44 -5.88
CA ASP A 303 -26.15 -1.80 -4.47
C ASP A 303 -24.87 -2.53 -4.00
N VAL A 304 -24.19 -3.23 -4.91
CA VAL A 304 -22.89 -3.87 -4.68
C VAL A 304 -21.74 -2.86 -4.62
N HIS A 305 -21.87 -1.70 -5.29
CA HIS A 305 -20.86 -0.66 -5.34
C HIS A 305 -21.26 0.55 -4.48
N ARG A 306 -20.82 0.55 -3.24
CA ARG A 306 -21.14 1.58 -2.25
C ARG A 306 -20.26 2.81 -2.41
N GLU A 307 -20.93 3.95 -2.36
CA GLU A 307 -20.26 5.23 -2.20
C GLU A 307 -19.87 5.39 -0.73
N ILE A 308 -18.61 5.76 -0.49
CA ILE A 308 -18.09 6.04 0.84
C ILE A 308 -17.47 7.44 0.82
N ASP A 309 -17.58 8.15 1.92
CA ASP A 309 -17.01 9.48 2.13
C ASP A 309 -15.48 9.45 2.29
N ILE A 310 -14.79 8.60 1.53
CA ILE A 310 -13.34 8.52 1.53
C ILE A 310 -12.71 9.83 1.08
N ASN A 311 -13.39 10.59 0.21
CA ASN A 311 -12.93 11.90 -0.21
C ASN A 311 -12.98 12.93 0.93
N ARG A 312 -13.92 12.81 1.86
CA ARG A 312 -13.93 13.64 3.09
C ARG A 312 -12.73 13.30 3.98
N ILE A 313 -12.37 12.02 4.08
CA ILE A 313 -11.18 11.57 4.80
C ILE A 313 -9.91 12.06 4.09
N ALA A 314 -9.83 11.89 2.76
CA ALA A 314 -8.72 12.35 1.95
C ALA A 314 -8.51 13.87 2.09
N ASP A 315 -9.59 14.67 2.09
CA ASP A 315 -9.52 16.11 2.33
C ASP A 315 -8.96 16.44 3.73
N GLN A 316 -9.27 15.64 4.76
CA GLN A 316 -8.75 15.86 6.14
C GLN A 316 -7.25 15.59 6.28
N ILE A 317 -6.70 14.69 5.47
CA ILE A 317 -5.27 14.31 5.50
C ILE A 317 -4.50 14.85 4.29
N ASN A 318 -5.12 15.69 3.47
CA ASN A 318 -4.58 16.23 2.23
C ASN A 318 -4.11 15.14 1.23
N ALA A 319 -4.82 14.01 1.17
CA ALA A 319 -4.56 12.93 0.23
C ALA A 319 -5.29 13.12 -1.12
N PRO A 320 -4.83 12.49 -2.20
CA PRO A 320 -5.51 12.52 -3.49
C PRO A 320 -6.93 11.97 -3.40
N ARG A 321 -7.87 12.63 -4.08
CA ARG A 321 -9.25 12.16 -4.19
C ARG A 321 -9.35 10.95 -5.11
N THR A 322 -10.27 10.04 -4.81
CA THR A 322 -10.59 8.89 -5.65
C THR A 322 -12.05 8.93 -6.08
N SER A 323 -12.33 8.52 -7.32
CA SER A 323 -13.70 8.37 -7.83
C SER A 323 -14.25 6.95 -7.65
N GLY A 324 -13.44 6.02 -7.13
CA GLY A 324 -13.80 4.62 -6.98
C GLY A 324 -14.91 4.39 -5.95
N ARG A 325 -15.51 3.19 -6.00
CA ARG A 325 -16.54 2.74 -5.04
C ARG A 325 -16.06 1.49 -4.31
N LEU A 326 -16.46 1.32 -3.06
CA LEU A 326 -16.28 0.05 -2.35
C LEU A 326 -17.17 -0.99 -3.01
N GLN A 327 -16.58 -2.10 -3.45
CA GLN A 327 -17.32 -3.19 -4.05
C GLN A 327 -17.48 -4.33 -3.05
N ARG A 328 -18.70 -4.83 -2.84
CA ARG A 328 -18.94 -6.04 -2.05
C ARG A 328 -18.48 -7.31 -2.77
N SER A 329 -18.24 -8.38 -2.02
CA SER A 329 -17.87 -9.68 -2.57
C SER A 329 -18.98 -10.22 -3.46
N PHE A 330 -18.62 -11.06 -4.43
CA PHE A 330 -19.56 -11.70 -5.34
C PHE A 330 -20.62 -12.51 -4.56
N ALA A 331 -20.20 -13.22 -3.52
CA ALA A 331 -21.11 -13.98 -2.67
C ALA A 331 -22.14 -13.07 -1.99
N ASN A 332 -21.71 -11.93 -1.44
CA ASN A 332 -22.61 -10.99 -0.78
C ASN A 332 -23.58 -10.34 -1.77
N ALA A 333 -23.10 -9.98 -2.96
CA ALA A 333 -23.94 -9.47 -4.04
C ALA A 333 -25.06 -10.44 -4.44
N ILE A 334 -24.71 -11.71 -4.68
CA ILE A 334 -25.68 -12.73 -5.07
C ILE A 334 -26.61 -13.08 -3.91
N ALA A 335 -26.09 -13.18 -2.68
CA ALA A 335 -26.90 -13.39 -1.48
C ALA A 335 -27.96 -12.28 -1.28
N GLN A 336 -27.59 -11.02 -1.54
CA GLN A 336 -28.53 -9.90 -1.55
C GLN A 336 -29.60 -10.04 -2.64
N ALA A 337 -29.22 -10.47 -3.85
CA ALA A 337 -30.17 -10.69 -4.93
C ALA A 337 -31.21 -11.78 -4.59
N PHE A 338 -30.83 -12.77 -3.77
CA PHE A 338 -31.73 -13.78 -3.19
C PHE A 338 -32.44 -13.36 -1.89
N GLY A 339 -32.21 -12.13 -1.40
CA GLY A 339 -32.88 -11.63 -0.20
C GLY A 339 -32.33 -12.12 1.13
N TYR A 340 -31.14 -12.74 1.19
CA TYR A 340 -30.62 -13.37 2.42
C TYR A 340 -30.42 -12.40 3.61
N LEU A 341 -30.36 -11.09 3.37
CA LEU A 341 -30.27 -10.05 4.41
C LEU A 341 -31.63 -9.62 5.00
N ASN A 342 -32.76 -10.00 4.39
CA ASN A 342 -34.08 -9.59 4.85
C ASN A 342 -34.47 -10.41 6.09
N ASN A 343 -34.79 -9.73 7.21
CA ASN A 343 -35.21 -10.37 8.46
C ASN A 343 -36.46 -11.23 8.23
N ALA A 344 -36.41 -12.50 8.61
CA ALA A 344 -37.47 -13.52 8.46
C ALA A 344 -38.78 -13.23 9.24
N ASN A 345 -38.93 -12.04 9.84
CA ASN A 345 -40.04 -11.69 10.72
C ASN A 345 -41.23 -11.01 10.02
N ASP A 346 -41.15 -10.76 8.70
CA ASP A 346 -42.29 -10.31 7.89
C ASP A 346 -42.54 -11.28 6.72
N PRO A 347 -43.34 -12.34 6.95
CA PRO A 347 -43.67 -13.32 5.91
C PRO A 347 -44.47 -12.73 4.74
N SER A 348 -45.04 -11.53 4.88
CA SER A 348 -45.90 -10.91 3.85
C SER A 348 -45.13 -10.06 2.83
N SER A 349 -43.84 -9.78 3.06
CA SER A 349 -43.08 -8.82 2.23
C SER A 349 -41.83 -9.37 1.53
N THR A 350 -41.34 -10.57 1.88
CA THR A 350 -40.04 -11.09 1.39
C THR A 350 -40.09 -11.57 -0.07
N ALA A 351 -41.07 -12.39 -0.47
CA ALA A 351 -41.17 -12.90 -1.85
C ALA A 351 -41.40 -11.82 -2.93
N ASN A 352 -41.84 -10.62 -2.54
CA ASN A 352 -42.10 -9.50 -3.44
C ASN A 352 -40.88 -8.60 -3.69
N ARG A 353 -39.73 -8.80 -3.03
CA ARG A 353 -38.54 -7.94 -3.19
C ARG A 353 -37.33 -8.65 -3.81
N ASP A 354 -37.22 -9.97 -3.67
CA ASP A 354 -36.04 -10.71 -4.12
C ASP A 354 -35.91 -10.71 -5.65
N TYR A 355 -34.70 -10.54 -6.17
CA TYR A 355 -34.43 -10.50 -7.63
C TYR A 355 -34.27 -11.90 -8.21
N LEU A 356 -33.56 -12.76 -7.49
CA LEU A 356 -33.34 -14.14 -7.82
C LEU A 356 -34.14 -15.01 -6.86
N ILE A 357 -34.65 -16.14 -7.35
CA ILE A 357 -35.43 -17.08 -6.56
C ILE A 357 -35.19 -18.51 -7.05
N TYR A 358 -35.41 -19.46 -6.14
CA TYR A 358 -35.37 -20.88 -6.45
C TYR A 358 -36.76 -21.39 -6.77
N PHE A 359 -36.84 -22.42 -7.60
CA PHE A 359 -38.10 -23.03 -8.01
C PHE A 359 -38.11 -24.54 -7.73
N ASP A 360 -39.30 -25.04 -7.41
CA ASP A 360 -39.56 -26.46 -7.26
C ASP A 360 -39.75 -27.18 -8.62
N GLU A 361 -40.03 -28.48 -8.58
CA GLU A 361 -40.31 -29.31 -9.76
C GLU A 361 -41.52 -28.84 -10.59
N ASN A 362 -42.46 -28.14 -9.95
CA ASN A 362 -43.68 -27.60 -10.56
C ASN A 362 -43.49 -26.14 -11.00
N ASN A 363 -42.24 -25.63 -10.98
CA ASN A 363 -41.86 -24.26 -11.29
C ASN A 363 -42.48 -23.22 -10.35
N ARG A 364 -42.86 -23.61 -9.13
CA ARG A 364 -43.38 -22.67 -8.12
C ARG A 364 -42.20 -22.02 -7.39
N PRO A 365 -42.24 -20.71 -7.12
CA PRO A 365 -41.20 -20.05 -6.35
C PRO A 365 -41.13 -20.61 -4.93
N VAL A 366 -39.92 -20.87 -4.44
CA VAL A 366 -39.69 -21.37 -3.07
C VAL A 366 -39.28 -20.18 -2.19
N GLU A 367 -40.09 -19.91 -1.16
CA GLU A 367 -39.88 -18.77 -0.27
C GLU A 367 -38.63 -18.91 0.62
N LEU A 368 -38.03 -17.77 0.97
CA LEU A 368 -36.80 -17.70 1.75
C LEU A 368 -36.90 -18.40 3.13
N ASN A 369 -38.06 -18.31 3.79
CA ASN A 369 -38.32 -18.97 5.07
C ASN A 369 -38.30 -20.51 4.98
N THR A 370 -38.55 -21.05 3.78
CA THR A 370 -38.40 -22.49 3.50
C THR A 370 -36.97 -22.80 3.07
N PHE A 371 -36.33 -21.92 2.31
CA PHE A 371 -34.96 -22.09 1.80
C PHE A 371 -33.89 -22.14 2.91
N ILE A 372 -33.89 -21.20 3.85
CA ILE A 372 -32.81 -21.09 4.86
C ILE A 372 -32.70 -22.37 5.72
N PRO A 373 -33.80 -22.96 6.23
CA PRO A 373 -33.74 -24.26 6.91
C PRO A 373 -33.24 -25.39 5.99
N LEU A 374 -33.63 -25.42 4.71
CA LEU A 374 -33.18 -26.45 3.77
C LEU A 374 -31.66 -26.44 3.61
N ILE A 375 -31.06 -25.26 3.44
CA ILE A 375 -29.62 -25.16 3.20
C ILE A 375 -28.76 -25.27 4.47
N THR A 376 -29.34 -25.00 5.65
CA THR A 376 -28.61 -25.05 6.93
C THR A 376 -28.82 -26.34 7.72
N GLN A 377 -29.93 -27.05 7.54
CA GLN A 377 -30.31 -28.18 8.38
C GLN A 377 -30.51 -29.49 7.61
N SER A 378 -30.78 -29.47 6.30
CA SER A 378 -31.03 -30.69 5.52
C SER A 378 -30.76 -30.52 4.03
N ILE A 379 -29.48 -30.60 3.64
CA ILE A 379 -29.05 -30.48 2.23
C ILE A 379 -29.66 -31.56 1.33
N ASP A 380 -29.96 -32.74 1.87
CA ASP A 380 -30.65 -33.80 1.11
C ASP A 380 -32.08 -33.40 0.78
N ARG A 381 -32.78 -32.72 1.71
CA ARG A 381 -34.11 -32.15 1.44
C ARG A 381 -34.04 -30.96 0.48
N PHE A 382 -32.94 -30.19 0.50
CA PHE A 382 -32.71 -29.15 -0.51
C PHE A 382 -32.75 -29.74 -1.93
N LYS A 383 -32.02 -30.84 -2.17
CA LYS A 383 -31.96 -31.51 -3.48
C LYS A 383 -33.31 -32.05 -3.96
N THR A 384 -34.20 -32.42 -3.03
CA THR A 384 -35.54 -32.91 -3.40
C THR A 384 -36.50 -31.77 -3.72
N VAL A 385 -36.42 -30.65 -3.00
CA VAL A 385 -37.35 -29.52 -3.15
C VAL A 385 -36.94 -28.55 -4.26
N ILE A 386 -35.66 -28.17 -4.33
CA ILE A 386 -35.17 -27.17 -5.27
C ILE A 386 -34.71 -27.85 -6.56
N LYS A 387 -35.25 -27.42 -7.71
CA LYS A 387 -34.91 -27.96 -9.04
C LYS A 387 -34.35 -26.94 -10.01
N LYS A 388 -34.68 -25.67 -9.85
CA LYS A 388 -34.22 -24.59 -10.74
C LYS A 388 -33.90 -23.33 -9.97
N VAL A 389 -33.13 -22.46 -10.60
CA VAL A 389 -32.80 -21.11 -10.12
C VAL A 389 -33.08 -20.12 -11.25
N GLY A 390 -33.57 -18.93 -10.93
CA GLY A 390 -33.90 -17.95 -11.96
C GLY A 390 -34.29 -16.59 -11.42
N PHE A 391 -34.73 -15.70 -12.32
CA PHE A 391 -35.25 -14.40 -11.93
C PHE A 391 -36.64 -14.54 -11.32
N ASN A 392 -36.92 -13.74 -10.29
CA ASN A 392 -38.26 -13.63 -9.72
C ASN A 392 -39.09 -12.65 -10.56
N PRO A 393 -40.00 -13.13 -11.44
CA PRO A 393 -40.77 -12.24 -12.28
C PRO A 393 -41.82 -11.45 -11.49
N PHE A 394 -41.98 -11.66 -10.18
CA PHE A 394 -42.92 -10.94 -9.32
C PHE A 394 -42.25 -9.84 -8.49
N SER A 395 -40.92 -9.76 -8.49
CA SER A 395 -40.17 -8.75 -7.74
C SER A 395 -40.65 -7.33 -8.07
N ARG A 396 -40.92 -6.51 -7.05
CA ARG A 396 -41.25 -5.08 -7.20
C ARG A 396 -40.08 -4.28 -7.76
N ASN A 397 -38.87 -4.82 -7.69
CA ASN A 397 -37.68 -4.17 -8.20
C ASN A 397 -37.48 -4.40 -9.71
N LEU A 398 -38.28 -5.26 -10.35
CA LEU A 398 -38.32 -5.42 -11.81
C LEU A 398 -39.38 -4.50 -12.42
N ASN A 399 -38.95 -3.64 -13.33
CA ASN A 399 -39.81 -2.73 -14.08
C ASN A 399 -40.46 -3.43 -15.30
N GLU A 400 -41.26 -2.70 -16.07
CA GLU A 400 -41.93 -3.26 -17.25
C GLU A 400 -40.94 -3.68 -18.36
N THR A 401 -39.84 -2.95 -18.54
CA THR A 401 -38.81 -3.31 -19.52
C THR A 401 -38.16 -4.64 -19.15
N ASP A 402 -37.80 -4.84 -17.88
CA ASP A 402 -37.26 -6.09 -17.37
C ASP A 402 -38.22 -7.26 -17.65
N ARG A 403 -39.52 -7.06 -17.39
CA ARG A 403 -40.55 -8.10 -17.62
C ARG A 403 -40.74 -8.42 -19.10
N SER A 404 -40.67 -7.42 -19.98
CA SER A 404 -40.72 -7.63 -21.43
C SER A 404 -39.49 -8.38 -21.94
N LEU A 405 -38.30 -8.10 -21.40
CA LEU A 405 -37.08 -8.85 -21.71
C LEU A 405 -37.19 -10.32 -21.28
N LEU A 406 -37.71 -10.59 -20.08
CA LEU A 406 -38.00 -11.95 -19.61
C LEU A 406 -39.03 -12.66 -20.50
N ALA A 407 -40.03 -11.95 -21.01
CA ALA A 407 -41.03 -12.53 -21.90
C ALA A 407 -40.47 -12.94 -23.26
N ALA A 408 -39.52 -12.16 -23.81
CA ALA A 408 -38.82 -12.44 -25.06
C ALA A 408 -37.58 -13.33 -24.90
N SER A 409 -37.32 -13.87 -23.70
CA SER A 409 -36.25 -14.83 -23.46
C SER A 409 -36.41 -16.09 -24.31
N SER A 410 -35.29 -16.64 -24.78
CA SER A 410 -35.23 -17.95 -25.45
C SER A 410 -35.64 -19.12 -24.55
N THR A 411 -35.58 -18.93 -23.22
CA THR A 411 -35.88 -19.92 -22.17
C THR A 411 -37.03 -19.47 -21.27
N ASN A 412 -38.08 -18.88 -21.86
CA ASN A 412 -39.20 -18.28 -21.14
C ASN A 412 -40.12 -19.32 -20.46
N LEU A 413 -39.84 -19.61 -19.18
CA LEU A 413 -40.67 -20.46 -18.35
C LEU A 413 -41.87 -19.68 -17.81
N LYS A 414 -43.07 -20.21 -18.00
CA LYS A 414 -44.30 -19.64 -17.44
C LYS A 414 -44.46 -20.08 -15.98
N ILE A 415 -44.56 -19.11 -15.07
CA ILE A 415 -44.67 -19.34 -13.63
C ILE A 415 -45.98 -18.75 -13.12
N SER A 416 -46.72 -19.57 -12.39
CA SER A 416 -47.96 -19.18 -11.70
C SER A 416 -47.66 -19.00 -10.21
N SER A 417 -48.04 -17.85 -9.65
CA SER A 417 -48.04 -17.62 -8.20
C SER A 417 -49.47 -17.66 -7.68
N SER A 418 -49.71 -18.43 -6.62
CA SER A 418 -50.96 -18.42 -5.84
C SER A 418 -50.81 -17.48 -4.64
N HIS A 419 -50.53 -16.20 -4.88
CA HIS A 419 -50.63 -15.18 -3.83
C HIS A 419 -52.07 -14.66 -3.77
N PRO A 420 -52.67 -14.44 -2.58
CA PRO A 420 -54.07 -14.01 -2.42
C PRO A 420 -54.48 -12.74 -3.19
N ASP A 421 -53.52 -11.89 -3.60
CA ASP A 421 -53.79 -10.59 -4.22
C ASP A 421 -53.55 -10.55 -5.74
N PHE A 422 -52.84 -11.53 -6.32
CA PHE A 422 -52.48 -11.52 -7.74
C PHE A 422 -52.30 -12.95 -8.31
N THR A 423 -53.39 -13.55 -8.81
CA THR A 423 -53.27 -14.71 -9.71
C THR A 423 -52.88 -14.21 -11.10
N ARG A 424 -51.57 -14.09 -11.36
CA ARG A 424 -51.07 -13.73 -12.70
C ARG A 424 -49.92 -14.64 -13.08
N ASP A 425 -50.05 -15.26 -14.24
CA ASP A 425 -48.94 -15.96 -14.87
C ASP A 425 -47.91 -14.95 -15.41
N ARG A 426 -46.62 -15.21 -15.18
CA ARG A 426 -45.54 -14.42 -15.77
C ARG A 426 -44.45 -15.32 -16.35
N ASN A 427 -43.82 -14.84 -17.41
CA ASN A 427 -42.65 -15.47 -18.01
C ASN A 427 -41.39 -15.07 -17.24
N THR A 428 -40.46 -16.00 -17.08
CA THR A 428 -39.13 -15.76 -16.52
C THR A 428 -38.08 -16.66 -17.14
N VAL A 429 -36.81 -16.41 -16.81
CA VAL A 429 -35.69 -17.30 -17.10
C VAL A 429 -35.42 -18.13 -15.85
N ALA A 430 -35.40 -19.46 -16.02
CA ALA A 430 -35.01 -20.39 -14.98
C ALA A 430 -34.14 -21.50 -15.56
N THR A 431 -33.04 -21.80 -14.90
CA THR A 431 -32.02 -22.78 -15.33
C THR A 431 -31.84 -23.86 -14.27
N LEU A 432 -31.14 -24.94 -14.62
CA LEU A 432 -30.89 -26.07 -13.72
C LEU A 432 -29.80 -25.80 -12.68
N ASN A 433 -28.93 -24.83 -12.95
CA ASN A 433 -27.84 -24.43 -12.08
C ASN A 433 -27.58 -22.91 -12.19
N LEU A 434 -26.81 -22.38 -11.24
CA LEU A 434 -26.51 -20.96 -11.19
C LEU A 434 -25.53 -20.51 -12.30
N GLU A 435 -24.65 -21.39 -12.76
CA GLU A 435 -23.69 -21.09 -13.83
C GLU A 435 -24.40 -20.68 -15.13
N ASP A 436 -25.41 -21.45 -15.55
CA ASP A 436 -26.21 -21.18 -16.75
C ASP A 436 -27.08 -19.93 -16.59
N LEU A 437 -27.57 -19.67 -15.37
CA LEU A 437 -28.32 -18.43 -15.08
C LEU A 437 -27.41 -17.22 -15.23
N LEU A 438 -26.20 -17.27 -14.66
CA LEU A 438 -25.21 -16.21 -14.77
C LEU A 438 -24.74 -16.04 -16.21
N GLU A 439 -24.58 -17.13 -16.96
CA GLU A 439 -24.29 -17.05 -18.39
C GLU A 439 -25.39 -16.31 -19.14
N TRP A 440 -26.67 -16.62 -18.89
CA TRP A 440 -27.79 -15.86 -19.47
C TRP A 440 -27.82 -14.41 -19.00
N ALA A 441 -27.56 -14.15 -17.71
CA ALA A 441 -27.55 -12.82 -17.10
C ALA A 441 -26.27 -11.99 -17.39
N SER A 442 -25.32 -12.56 -18.14
CA SER A 442 -24.05 -11.94 -18.50
C SER A 442 -24.03 -11.39 -19.93
N LEU A 443 -23.03 -10.54 -20.22
CA LEU A 443 -22.60 -10.26 -21.59
C LEU A 443 -21.19 -10.78 -21.82
N ASP A 444 -21.01 -11.46 -22.95
CA ASP A 444 -19.71 -11.82 -23.53
C ASP A 444 -19.38 -10.78 -24.61
N TYR A 445 -18.55 -9.80 -24.25
CA TYR A 445 -18.25 -8.67 -25.14
C TYR A 445 -17.42 -9.06 -26.36
N SER A 446 -16.80 -10.24 -26.38
CA SER A 446 -16.11 -10.78 -27.57
C SER A 446 -17.08 -11.07 -28.72
N GLN A 447 -18.38 -11.14 -28.43
CA GLN A 447 -19.45 -11.34 -29.41
C GLN A 447 -19.89 -10.04 -30.08
N ALA A 448 -19.27 -8.90 -29.77
CA ALA A 448 -19.53 -7.62 -30.41
C ALA A 448 -18.35 -7.20 -31.30
N THR A 449 -18.66 -6.83 -32.54
CA THR A 449 -17.68 -6.32 -33.50
C THR A 449 -17.91 -4.83 -33.75
N TYR A 450 -16.83 -4.06 -33.87
CA TYR A 450 -16.91 -2.63 -34.16
C TYR A 450 -16.71 -2.37 -35.65
N ASP A 451 -17.71 -1.79 -36.29
CA ASP A 451 -17.62 -1.29 -37.66
C ASP A 451 -17.04 0.12 -37.64
N GLN A 452 -15.77 0.26 -38.02
CA GLN A 452 -15.06 1.54 -38.08
C GLN A 452 -15.67 2.51 -39.10
N THR A 453 -16.28 2.00 -40.18
CA THR A 453 -16.87 2.85 -41.23
C THR A 453 -18.19 3.44 -40.78
N ALA A 454 -19.03 2.62 -40.15
CA ALA A 454 -20.33 3.03 -39.64
C ALA A 454 -20.26 3.70 -38.25
N GLY A 455 -19.15 3.52 -37.53
CA GLY A 455 -18.99 3.98 -36.14
C GLY A 455 -19.95 3.28 -35.17
N LYS A 456 -20.36 2.03 -35.46
CA LYS A 456 -21.39 1.29 -34.72
C LYS A 456 -20.90 -0.11 -34.32
N TYR A 457 -21.51 -0.65 -33.27
CA TYR A 457 -21.29 -2.03 -32.82
C TYR A 457 -22.34 -3.00 -33.38
N ASN A 458 -21.87 -4.16 -33.82
CA ASN A 458 -22.71 -5.26 -34.29
C ASN A 458 -22.48 -6.50 -33.43
N TRP A 459 -23.53 -6.92 -32.73
CA TRP A 459 -23.56 -8.13 -31.91
C TRP A 459 -23.80 -9.37 -32.77
N ASN A 460 -23.08 -10.45 -32.48
CA ASN A 460 -23.27 -11.75 -33.11
C ASN A 460 -24.72 -12.21 -32.90
N VAL A 461 -25.49 -12.30 -34.00
CA VAL A 461 -26.91 -12.64 -33.99
C VAL A 461 -27.16 -14.01 -33.37
N ASP A 462 -26.29 -15.00 -33.61
CA ASP A 462 -26.46 -16.34 -33.08
C ASP A 462 -26.24 -16.38 -31.56
N TYR A 463 -25.28 -15.60 -31.07
CA TYR A 463 -25.11 -15.39 -29.63
C TYR A 463 -26.37 -14.77 -29.01
N VAL A 464 -26.94 -13.73 -29.63
CA VAL A 464 -28.16 -13.08 -29.10
C VAL A 464 -29.35 -14.05 -29.10
N LYS A 465 -29.46 -14.92 -30.12
CA LYS A 465 -30.50 -15.96 -30.19
C LYS A 465 -30.40 -16.99 -29.06
N THR A 466 -29.22 -17.18 -28.44
CA THR A 466 -29.11 -18.02 -27.24
C THR A 466 -29.83 -17.43 -26.03
N LYS A 467 -30.05 -16.10 -26.00
CA LYS A 467 -30.69 -15.38 -24.89
C LYS A 467 -32.11 -14.93 -25.17
N PHE A 468 -32.39 -14.51 -26.40
CA PHE A 468 -33.67 -13.89 -26.79
C PHE A 468 -34.23 -14.45 -28.09
N ASN A 469 -35.55 -14.58 -28.15
CA ASN A 469 -36.26 -14.85 -29.39
C ASN A 469 -36.46 -13.55 -30.18
N LEU A 470 -35.73 -13.37 -31.29
CA LEU A 470 -35.79 -12.15 -32.10
C LEU A 470 -37.16 -11.88 -32.74
N ALA A 471 -38.02 -12.90 -32.86
CA ALA A 471 -39.41 -12.70 -33.30
C ALA A 471 -40.17 -11.83 -32.28
N ASP A 472 -40.04 -12.16 -30.99
CA ASP A 472 -40.72 -11.48 -29.88
C ASP A 472 -40.15 -10.08 -29.60
N VAL A 473 -38.88 -9.83 -29.96
CA VAL A 473 -38.25 -8.51 -29.88
C VAL A 473 -38.99 -7.46 -30.72
N SER A 474 -39.61 -7.86 -31.83
CA SER A 474 -40.37 -6.95 -32.69
C SER A 474 -41.54 -6.29 -31.93
N LYS A 475 -42.16 -7.04 -31.00
CA LYS A 475 -43.21 -6.52 -30.12
C LYS A 475 -42.65 -5.50 -29.12
N ILE A 476 -41.49 -5.80 -28.53
CA ILE A 476 -40.80 -4.89 -27.60
C ILE A 476 -40.46 -3.56 -28.30
N ILE A 477 -39.99 -3.59 -29.56
CA ILE A 477 -39.69 -2.38 -30.33
C ILE A 477 -40.98 -1.56 -30.60
N ALA A 478 -42.07 -2.23 -30.96
CA ALA A 478 -43.34 -1.57 -31.23
C ALA A 478 -43.90 -0.86 -29.98
N GLU A 479 -43.81 -1.50 -28.82
CA GLU A 479 -44.32 -1.02 -27.53
C GLU A 479 -43.38 -0.01 -26.83
N ASP A 480 -42.12 0.12 -27.26
CA ASP A 480 -41.18 1.07 -26.67
C ASP A 480 -41.59 2.53 -26.97
N THR A 481 -42.01 3.26 -25.94
CA THR A 481 -42.44 4.66 -26.05
C THR A 481 -41.26 5.64 -26.13
N THR A 482 -40.03 5.19 -25.88
CA THR A 482 -38.82 6.03 -25.95
C THR A 482 -38.26 6.18 -27.36
N LEU A 483 -38.64 5.28 -28.29
CA LEU A 483 -38.24 5.34 -29.69
C LEU A 483 -39.24 6.15 -30.54
N ARG A 484 -38.72 6.95 -31.47
CA ARG A 484 -39.53 7.68 -32.47
C ARG A 484 -39.70 6.84 -33.74
N GLY A 485 -40.66 7.20 -34.60
CA GLY A 485 -41.08 6.36 -35.73
C GLY A 485 -39.95 5.87 -36.65
N LEU A 486 -38.97 6.73 -36.98
CA LEU A 486 -37.80 6.33 -37.79
C LEU A 486 -36.86 5.39 -37.04
N ASP A 487 -36.61 5.63 -35.75
CA ASP A 487 -35.75 4.79 -34.92
C ASP A 487 -36.37 3.40 -34.68
N LYS A 488 -37.71 3.32 -34.57
CA LYS A 488 -38.44 2.04 -34.51
C LYS A 488 -38.26 1.22 -35.79
N ASN A 489 -38.35 1.88 -36.95
CA ASN A 489 -38.17 1.23 -38.24
C ASN A 489 -36.72 0.73 -38.40
N GLU A 490 -35.72 1.53 -38.00
CA GLU A 490 -34.31 1.12 -38.03
C GLU A 490 -34.06 -0.08 -37.10
N ALA A 491 -34.54 -0.03 -35.85
CA ALA A 491 -34.38 -1.11 -34.87
C ALA A 491 -35.03 -2.43 -35.30
N GLY A 492 -36.14 -2.37 -36.07
CA GLY A 492 -36.86 -3.54 -36.56
C GLY A 492 -36.42 -4.04 -37.95
N SER A 493 -35.50 -3.35 -38.62
CA SER A 493 -35.20 -3.53 -40.06
C SER A 493 -34.56 -4.86 -40.44
N SER A 494 -33.85 -5.51 -39.52
CA SER A 494 -33.13 -6.78 -39.74
C SER A 494 -32.90 -7.54 -38.44
N ASP A 495 -32.54 -8.82 -38.52
CA ASP A 495 -32.12 -9.61 -37.36
C ASP A 495 -30.94 -8.96 -36.62
N GLN A 496 -29.99 -8.36 -37.37
CA GLN A 496 -28.86 -7.63 -36.80
C GLN A 496 -29.30 -6.40 -36.01
N ALA A 497 -30.23 -5.60 -36.56
CA ALA A 497 -30.75 -4.42 -35.89
C ALA A 497 -31.52 -4.79 -34.61
N LYS A 498 -32.33 -5.85 -34.65
CA LYS A 498 -33.04 -6.40 -33.49
C LYS A 498 -32.07 -6.92 -32.43
N ALA A 499 -31.02 -7.61 -32.84
CA ALA A 499 -29.99 -8.13 -31.94
C ALA A 499 -29.26 -7.00 -31.20
N ASN A 500 -28.83 -5.96 -31.93
CA ASN A 500 -28.20 -4.78 -31.34
C ASN A 500 -29.15 -4.05 -30.37
N TYR A 501 -30.41 -3.84 -30.78
CA TYR A 501 -31.42 -3.19 -29.96
C TYR A 501 -31.71 -3.94 -28.64
N ILE A 502 -31.94 -5.25 -28.71
CA ILE A 502 -32.31 -6.02 -27.53
C ILE A 502 -31.16 -6.12 -26.53
N ILE A 503 -29.91 -6.24 -27.00
CA ILE A 503 -28.74 -6.23 -26.11
C ILE A 503 -28.56 -4.87 -25.45
N LYS A 504 -28.76 -3.76 -26.18
CA LYS A 504 -28.75 -2.41 -25.59
C LYS A 504 -29.79 -2.28 -24.48
N LYS A 505 -31.00 -2.80 -24.68
CA LYS A 505 -32.05 -2.82 -23.65
C LYS A 505 -31.67 -3.71 -22.46
N PHE A 506 -31.17 -4.91 -22.72
CA PHE A 506 -30.75 -5.85 -21.70
C PHE A 506 -29.62 -5.30 -20.82
N ARG A 507 -28.57 -4.71 -21.39
CA ARG A 507 -27.47 -4.07 -20.64
C ARG A 507 -27.98 -2.98 -19.70
N ASN A 508 -28.99 -2.23 -20.11
CA ASN A 508 -29.58 -1.14 -19.33
C ASN A 508 -30.74 -1.59 -18.43
N SER A 509 -30.93 -2.89 -18.26
CA SER A 509 -31.98 -3.50 -17.44
C SER A 509 -31.44 -4.02 -16.10
N ASN A 510 -32.34 -4.36 -15.17
CA ASN A 510 -31.94 -5.01 -13.92
C ASN A 510 -31.60 -6.50 -14.09
N LEU A 511 -31.78 -7.06 -15.29
CA LEU A 511 -31.45 -8.46 -15.61
C LEU A 511 -29.97 -8.65 -15.97
N PHE A 512 -29.25 -7.56 -16.26
CA PHE A 512 -27.81 -7.58 -16.44
C PHE A 512 -27.13 -7.56 -15.07
N LEU A 513 -26.53 -8.70 -14.70
CA LEU A 513 -25.94 -8.91 -13.38
C LEU A 513 -24.41 -8.90 -13.40
N VAL A 514 -23.84 -9.56 -14.40
CA VAL A 514 -22.41 -9.90 -14.43
C VAL A 514 -21.82 -9.75 -15.83
N VAL A 515 -20.50 -9.75 -15.93
CA VAL A 515 -19.75 -9.80 -17.19
C VAL A 515 -19.01 -11.13 -17.25
N LYS A 516 -18.96 -11.74 -18.43
CA LYS A 516 -18.11 -12.90 -18.66
C LYS A 516 -16.66 -12.44 -18.63
N ASP A 517 -15.87 -13.08 -17.77
CA ASP A 517 -14.50 -12.67 -17.53
C ASP A 517 -13.60 -12.81 -18.77
N PHE A 518 -12.64 -11.89 -18.92
CA PHE A 518 -11.64 -11.88 -19.98
C PHE A 518 -10.33 -11.24 -19.47
N ASN A 519 -9.23 -11.56 -20.13
CA ASN A 519 -7.91 -11.04 -19.78
C ASN A 519 -7.66 -9.65 -20.40
N PRO A 520 -7.39 -8.59 -19.60
CA PRO A 520 -7.23 -7.24 -20.11
C PRO A 520 -5.93 -7.01 -20.91
N VAL A 521 -4.92 -7.88 -20.79
CA VAL A 521 -3.64 -7.76 -21.51
C VAL A 521 -3.76 -8.33 -22.93
N THR A 522 -4.55 -9.39 -23.11
CA THR A 522 -4.61 -10.14 -24.39
C THR A 522 -5.95 -10.03 -25.12
N GLU A 523 -7.06 -9.78 -24.40
CA GLU A 523 -8.42 -9.91 -24.96
C GLU A 523 -9.24 -8.61 -24.91
N LEU A 524 -8.68 -7.50 -24.38
CA LEU A 524 -9.40 -6.24 -24.22
C LEU A 524 -9.87 -5.64 -25.55
N VAL A 525 -9.05 -5.72 -26.61
CA VAL A 525 -9.44 -5.26 -27.96
C VAL A 525 -10.60 -6.08 -28.51
N ALA A 526 -10.59 -7.40 -28.32
CA ALA A 526 -11.70 -8.27 -28.74
C ALA A 526 -12.99 -7.97 -27.97
N ASN A 527 -12.86 -7.53 -26.71
CA ASN A 527 -13.98 -7.18 -25.84
C ASN A 527 -14.30 -5.68 -25.83
N ARG A 528 -13.83 -4.90 -26.81
CA ARG A 528 -13.87 -3.43 -26.79
C ARG A 528 -15.25 -2.79 -26.54
N ALA A 529 -16.34 -3.46 -26.91
CA ALA A 529 -17.70 -2.98 -26.64
C ALA A 529 -17.96 -2.78 -25.13
N PHE A 530 -17.19 -3.44 -24.27
CA PHE A 530 -17.15 -3.27 -22.82
C PHE A 530 -16.82 -1.83 -22.37
N LEU A 531 -16.06 -1.09 -23.18
CA LEU A 531 -15.69 0.31 -22.91
C LEU A 531 -16.65 1.32 -23.53
N SER A 532 -17.58 0.87 -24.37
CA SER A 532 -18.44 1.75 -25.15
C SER A 532 -19.50 2.44 -24.31
N LYS A 533 -19.91 3.63 -24.75
CA LYS A 533 -21.03 4.36 -24.11
C LYS A 533 -22.37 3.64 -24.28
N GLU A 534 -22.54 2.89 -25.37
CA GLU A 534 -23.82 2.25 -25.71
C GLU A 534 -24.03 0.91 -25.01
N TYR A 535 -22.98 0.08 -24.98
CA TYR A 535 -23.05 -1.30 -24.51
C TYR A 535 -22.12 -1.58 -23.32
N GLY A 536 -21.13 -0.72 -23.07
CA GLY A 536 -20.10 -0.94 -22.06
C GLY A 536 -20.56 -0.65 -20.65
N ILE A 537 -19.67 -0.69 -19.66
CA ILE A 537 -20.00 -0.43 -18.25
C ILE A 537 -19.84 1.07 -17.89
N THR A 538 -20.08 1.44 -16.62
CA THR A 538 -19.85 2.81 -16.16
C THR A 538 -18.45 2.93 -15.55
N PHE A 539 -17.60 3.78 -16.14
CA PHE A 539 -16.30 4.17 -15.56
C PHE A 539 -16.45 5.38 -14.67
N LEU A 540 -15.81 5.34 -13.50
CA LEU A 540 -15.91 6.40 -12.50
C LEU A 540 -14.78 7.42 -12.63
N ASN A 541 -13.63 7.01 -13.18
CA ASN A 541 -12.51 7.90 -13.40
C ASN A 541 -12.85 8.95 -14.47
N THR A 542 -12.71 10.23 -14.10
CA THR A 542 -13.05 11.37 -14.96
C THR A 542 -12.08 11.54 -16.12
N ALA A 543 -10.79 11.25 -15.94
CA ALA A 543 -9.83 11.26 -17.04
C ALA A 543 -10.15 10.17 -18.07
N PHE A 544 -10.52 8.96 -17.61
CA PHE A 544 -10.94 7.89 -18.50
C PHE A 544 -12.15 8.30 -19.34
N THR A 545 -13.23 8.74 -18.69
CA THR A 545 -14.49 9.11 -19.38
C THR A 545 -14.35 10.31 -20.30
N LYS A 546 -13.42 11.22 -20.02
CA LYS A 546 -13.17 12.43 -20.82
C LYS A 546 -12.35 12.16 -22.07
N TYR A 547 -11.35 11.28 -21.99
CA TYR A 547 -10.34 11.13 -23.05
C TYR A 547 -10.40 9.80 -23.81
N TYR A 548 -11.19 8.82 -23.34
CA TYR A 548 -11.42 7.60 -24.10
C TYR A 548 -12.22 7.89 -25.38
N VAL A 549 -11.76 7.35 -26.51
CA VAL A 549 -12.44 7.41 -27.81
C VAL A 549 -12.52 6.03 -28.44
N GLU A 550 -13.59 5.77 -29.21
CA GLU A 550 -13.78 4.49 -29.90
C GLU A 550 -12.74 4.27 -31.00
N ASP A 551 -12.38 5.32 -31.72
CA ASP A 551 -11.39 5.25 -32.79
C ASP A 551 -10.51 6.51 -32.76
N LEU A 552 -9.22 6.33 -32.49
CA LEU A 552 -8.25 7.41 -32.52
C LEU A 552 -8.11 8.04 -33.91
N ASN A 553 -8.39 7.30 -34.99
CA ASN A 553 -8.32 7.84 -36.35
C ASN A 553 -9.38 8.92 -36.61
N ALA A 554 -10.46 8.94 -35.84
CA ALA A 554 -11.48 9.99 -35.92
C ALA A 554 -11.04 11.32 -35.28
N ILE A 555 -9.94 11.34 -34.53
CA ILE A 555 -9.41 12.53 -33.85
C ILE A 555 -8.36 13.22 -34.74
N PRO A 556 -8.25 14.57 -34.77
CA PRO A 556 -7.18 15.26 -35.48
C PRO A 556 -5.79 14.82 -34.99
N GLU A 557 -4.82 14.69 -35.90
CA GLU A 557 -3.49 14.12 -35.60
C GLU A 557 -2.77 14.83 -34.43
N ASN A 558 -2.90 16.15 -34.32
CA ASN A 558 -2.33 16.95 -33.23
C ASN A 558 -2.91 16.60 -31.84
N ASP A 559 -4.14 16.07 -31.80
CA ASP A 559 -4.84 15.70 -30.56
C ASP A 559 -4.81 14.19 -30.28
N ARG A 560 -4.45 13.34 -31.27
CA ARG A 560 -4.32 11.87 -31.14
C ARG A 560 -3.24 11.43 -30.15
N ASN A 561 -2.22 12.26 -29.94
CA ASN A 561 -1.01 11.91 -29.20
C ASN A 561 -0.84 12.64 -27.86
N ARG A 562 -1.84 13.42 -27.41
CA ARG A 562 -1.77 14.11 -26.12
C ARG A 562 -2.41 13.33 -24.98
N LEU A 563 -3.74 13.29 -24.94
CA LEU A 563 -4.50 12.69 -23.84
C LEU A 563 -5.52 11.66 -24.32
N ASN A 564 -5.97 11.74 -25.58
CA ASN A 564 -6.94 10.81 -26.12
C ASN A 564 -6.33 9.42 -26.33
N PHE A 565 -7.13 8.39 -26.06
CA PHE A 565 -6.73 7.00 -26.24
C PHE A 565 -7.89 6.11 -26.67
N ASP A 566 -7.57 5.05 -27.42
CA ASP A 566 -8.51 3.98 -27.77
C ASP A 566 -8.18 2.69 -27.00
N VAL A 567 -8.96 1.65 -27.27
CA VAL A 567 -8.79 0.33 -26.66
C VAL A 567 -7.43 -0.32 -26.96
N VAL A 568 -6.83 0.00 -28.12
CA VAL A 568 -5.53 -0.57 -28.52
C VAL A 568 -4.41 0.02 -27.67
N LYS A 569 -4.38 1.35 -27.51
CA LYS A 569 -3.43 2.01 -26.59
C LYS A 569 -3.63 1.54 -25.14
N LEU A 570 -4.88 1.33 -24.72
CA LEU A 570 -5.19 0.88 -23.37
C LEU A 570 -4.68 -0.55 -23.09
N GLN A 571 -4.87 -1.48 -24.03
CA GLN A 571 -4.34 -2.84 -23.91
C GLN A 571 -2.81 -2.86 -23.89
N ALA A 572 -2.17 -2.03 -24.72
CA ALA A 572 -0.72 -1.87 -24.72
C ALA A 572 -0.19 -1.35 -23.38
N MET A 573 -0.86 -0.37 -22.76
CA MET A 573 -0.53 0.11 -21.43
C MET A 573 -0.55 -1.01 -20.38
N PHE A 574 -1.55 -1.90 -20.40
CA PHE A 574 -1.57 -3.05 -19.49
C PHE A 574 -0.40 -4.01 -19.75
N ALA A 575 -0.04 -4.27 -21.01
CA ALA A 575 1.13 -5.08 -21.33
C ALA A 575 2.43 -4.44 -20.79
N GLU A 576 2.62 -3.13 -20.98
CA GLU A 576 3.76 -2.38 -20.43
C GLU A 576 3.78 -2.41 -18.89
N LEU A 577 2.61 -2.29 -18.26
CA LEU A 577 2.48 -2.36 -16.80
C LEU A 577 2.93 -3.72 -16.25
N THR A 578 2.54 -4.83 -16.89
CA THR A 578 2.99 -6.17 -16.47
C THR A 578 4.50 -6.35 -16.60
N GLN A 579 5.10 -5.80 -17.67
CA GLN A 579 6.55 -5.83 -17.88
C GLN A 579 7.30 -5.01 -16.83
N LYS A 580 6.81 -3.79 -16.55
CA LYS A 580 7.41 -2.88 -15.57
C LYS A 580 7.57 -3.52 -14.19
N TYR A 581 6.58 -4.31 -13.76
CA TYR A 581 6.58 -4.95 -12.45
C TYR A 581 6.97 -6.44 -12.48
N ASN A 582 7.67 -6.88 -13.53
CA ASN A 582 8.20 -8.24 -13.67
C ASN A 582 7.15 -9.36 -13.51
N LEU A 583 5.92 -9.13 -14.00
CA LEU A 583 4.92 -10.18 -14.10
C LEU A 583 5.19 -10.97 -15.38
N SER A 584 5.50 -12.26 -15.26
CA SER A 584 5.80 -13.10 -16.42
C SER A 584 4.58 -13.21 -17.34
N ALA A 585 4.81 -13.47 -18.64
CA ALA A 585 3.71 -13.70 -19.58
C ALA A 585 2.80 -14.87 -19.18
N GLU A 586 3.33 -15.85 -18.42
CA GLU A 586 2.54 -16.97 -17.90
C GLU A 586 1.65 -16.52 -16.73
N ASP A 587 2.20 -15.77 -15.77
CA ASP A 587 1.42 -15.27 -14.63
C ASP A 587 0.40 -14.20 -15.07
N ALA A 588 0.70 -13.42 -16.11
CA ALA A 588 -0.19 -12.40 -16.66
C ALA A 588 -1.50 -13.00 -17.23
N LYS A 589 -1.55 -14.29 -17.56
CA LYS A 589 -2.78 -14.97 -18.00
C LYS A 589 -3.87 -14.99 -16.93
N TYR A 590 -3.49 -14.90 -15.65
CA TYR A 590 -4.42 -14.90 -14.51
C TYR A 590 -4.98 -13.51 -14.18
N LEU A 591 -4.64 -12.48 -14.98
CA LEU A 591 -5.33 -11.20 -14.96
C LEU A 591 -6.74 -11.37 -15.54
N ASN A 592 -7.69 -10.62 -14.97
CA ASN A 592 -9.10 -10.75 -15.21
C ASN A 592 -9.79 -9.37 -15.20
N THR A 593 -11.08 -9.35 -15.49
CA THR A 593 -11.88 -8.11 -15.57
C THR A 593 -11.95 -7.35 -14.25
N GLN A 594 -11.84 -8.02 -13.10
CA GLN A 594 -11.80 -7.34 -11.80
C GLN A 594 -10.51 -6.51 -11.65
N ASP A 595 -9.38 -6.99 -12.16
CA ASP A 595 -8.13 -6.24 -12.18
C ASP A 595 -8.26 -5.00 -13.05
N LEU A 596 -8.92 -5.11 -14.21
CA LEU A 596 -9.22 -3.97 -15.08
C LEU A 596 -10.02 -2.88 -14.33
N TYR A 597 -11.06 -3.25 -13.58
CA TYR A 597 -11.85 -2.29 -12.82
C TYR A 597 -11.01 -1.62 -11.72
N THR A 598 -10.15 -2.40 -11.08
CA THR A 598 -9.24 -1.93 -10.03
C THR A 598 -8.26 -0.91 -10.60
N PHE A 599 -7.52 -1.27 -11.63
CA PHE A 599 -6.51 -0.39 -12.26
C PHE A 599 -7.11 0.89 -12.83
N LEU A 600 -8.31 0.82 -13.44
CA LEU A 600 -8.99 2.01 -13.97
C LEU A 600 -9.61 2.91 -12.87
N GLY A 601 -9.45 2.55 -11.59
CA GLY A 601 -9.88 3.36 -10.45
C GLY A 601 -11.39 3.29 -10.18
N ASN A 602 -12.07 2.26 -10.67
CA ASN A 602 -13.50 2.06 -10.37
C ASN A 602 -13.71 1.49 -8.95
N ILE A 603 -12.71 0.83 -8.37
CA ILE A 603 -12.86 0.03 -7.15
C ILE A 603 -11.94 0.54 -6.04
N ILE A 604 -12.51 0.61 -4.84
CA ILE A 604 -11.80 0.75 -3.56
C ILE A 604 -11.99 -0.56 -2.80
N TYR A 605 -10.97 -1.01 -2.07
CA TYR A 605 -11.02 -2.25 -1.30
C TYR A 605 -10.16 -2.18 -0.02
N PHE A 606 -10.45 -3.05 0.94
CA PHE A 606 -9.57 -3.27 2.10
C PHE A 606 -8.43 -4.23 1.75
N THR A 607 -7.19 -3.80 1.95
CA THR A 607 -5.97 -4.52 1.51
C THR A 607 -5.66 -5.78 2.34
N ASN A 608 -6.17 -5.86 3.57
CA ASN A 608 -5.85 -6.88 4.56
C ASN A 608 -6.97 -7.94 4.76
N LEU A 609 -7.70 -8.27 3.68
CA LEU A 609 -8.86 -9.17 3.74
C LEU A 609 -9.96 -8.69 4.72
N GLY A 610 -9.96 -7.39 5.06
CA GLY A 610 -10.95 -6.77 5.94
C GLY A 610 -10.82 -7.16 7.43
N ASN A 611 -9.66 -7.65 7.87
CA ASN A 611 -9.41 -8.07 9.25
C ASN A 611 -8.69 -6.99 10.07
N TYR A 612 -9.43 -6.17 10.82
CA TYR A 612 -8.82 -5.17 11.73
C TYR A 612 -9.77 -4.67 12.84
N LYS A 613 -9.22 -4.11 13.92
CA LYS A 613 -10.01 -3.49 15.03
C LYS A 613 -10.54 -2.10 14.69
N THR A 614 -9.69 -1.23 14.12
CA THR A 614 -10.04 0.14 13.68
C THR A 614 -9.48 0.42 12.27
N PRO A 615 -10.24 1.03 11.33
CA PRO A 615 -9.73 1.30 10.00
C PRO A 615 -8.64 2.35 10.07
N THR A 616 -7.44 2.04 9.59
CA THR A 616 -6.36 3.00 9.37
C THR A 616 -6.31 3.42 7.89
N PHE A 617 -5.75 4.60 7.61
CA PHE A 617 -5.74 5.17 6.26
C PHE A 617 -4.98 4.31 5.23
N ASP A 618 -4.01 3.52 5.66
CA ASP A 618 -3.21 2.62 4.83
C ASP A 618 -3.92 1.32 4.41
N LEU A 619 -5.13 1.07 4.92
CA LEU A 619 -5.90 -0.14 4.58
C LEU A 619 -6.77 0.03 3.32
N PHE A 620 -6.99 1.26 2.86
CA PHE A 620 -7.85 1.53 1.71
C PHE A 620 -7.04 1.53 0.41
N GLY A 621 -7.04 0.40 -0.31
CA GLY A 621 -6.42 0.28 -1.62
C GLY A 621 -7.35 0.78 -2.73
N TYR A 622 -6.81 1.52 -3.69
CA TYR A 622 -7.52 1.94 -4.91
C TYR A 622 -6.57 2.14 -6.08
N GLY A 623 -7.07 1.96 -7.30
CA GLY A 623 -6.29 2.23 -8.51
C GLY A 623 -6.26 3.69 -8.88
N VAL A 624 -5.13 4.14 -9.44
CA VAL A 624 -4.95 5.48 -9.99
C VAL A 624 -4.70 5.35 -11.48
N PHE A 625 -5.56 5.98 -12.29
CA PHE A 625 -5.45 5.98 -13.74
C PHE A 625 -5.14 7.39 -14.26
N SER A 626 -4.18 7.49 -15.18
CA SER A 626 -3.87 8.72 -15.90
C SER A 626 -3.99 8.51 -17.41
N ALA A 627 -4.69 9.42 -18.08
CA ALA A 627 -4.74 9.51 -19.54
C ALA A 627 -3.47 10.16 -20.15
N GLY A 628 -2.44 10.43 -19.34
CA GLY A 628 -1.29 11.26 -19.69
C GLY A 628 -1.28 12.62 -19.03
N GLU A 629 -2.21 12.88 -18.11
CA GLU A 629 -2.17 14.05 -17.23
C GLU A 629 -1.13 13.84 -16.11
N PRO A 630 -0.37 14.89 -15.73
CA PRO A 630 0.52 14.79 -14.58
C PRO A 630 -0.28 14.56 -13.29
N SER A 631 0.25 13.75 -12.38
CA SER A 631 -0.33 13.54 -11.06
C SER A 631 -0.24 14.79 -10.18
N SER A 632 -1.05 14.86 -9.14
CA SER A 632 -1.18 16.05 -8.28
C SER A 632 0.12 16.41 -7.57
N ASP A 633 0.92 15.43 -7.17
CA ASP A 633 2.26 15.62 -6.62
C ASP A 633 3.23 16.26 -7.62
N VAL A 634 3.17 15.90 -8.91
CA VAL A 634 3.96 16.57 -9.98
C VAL A 634 3.52 18.01 -10.16
N LEU A 635 2.21 18.25 -10.16
CA LEU A 635 1.65 19.60 -10.29
C LEU A 635 2.00 20.46 -9.07
N ASN A 636 1.89 19.90 -7.87
CA ASN A 636 2.25 20.53 -6.61
C ASN A 636 3.75 20.82 -6.56
N TYR A 637 4.60 19.83 -6.81
CA TYR A 637 6.05 20.02 -6.84
C TYR A 637 6.46 21.12 -7.83
N ASN A 638 5.80 21.18 -9.00
CA ASN A 638 6.05 22.25 -9.97
C ASN A 638 5.59 23.63 -9.50
N SER A 639 4.44 23.71 -8.83
CA SER A 639 3.92 24.98 -8.31
C SER A 639 4.69 25.45 -7.07
N THR A 640 5.26 24.52 -6.30
CA THR A 640 6.02 24.77 -5.07
C THR A 640 7.53 24.72 -5.27
N ARG A 641 8.05 24.86 -6.50
CA ARG A 641 9.51 24.91 -6.84
C ARG A 641 10.35 25.91 -6.04
N VAL A 642 9.72 26.67 -5.15
CA VAL A 642 10.34 27.40 -4.05
C VAL A 642 10.23 26.54 -2.80
N GLU A 643 11.19 25.64 -2.60
CA GLU A 643 11.32 24.88 -1.36
C GLU A 643 11.67 25.87 -0.24
N THR A 644 10.68 26.25 0.57
CA THR A 644 10.80 27.32 1.58
C THR A 644 11.44 26.88 2.89
N LEU A 645 11.56 25.58 3.14
CA LEU A 645 12.18 25.07 4.35
C LEU A 645 13.70 25.06 4.15
N LEU A 646 14.29 26.22 4.38
CA LEU A 646 15.73 26.42 4.56
C LEU A 646 16.32 25.39 5.55
N ASN A 647 15.48 24.91 6.47
CA ASN A 647 15.76 23.91 7.50
C ASN A 647 16.16 22.54 6.92
N ASP A 648 15.68 22.15 5.73
CA ASP A 648 16.09 20.91 5.06
C ASP A 648 17.40 21.09 4.26
N LYS A 649 17.75 22.33 3.92
CA LYS A 649 19.04 22.67 3.30
C LYS A 649 20.15 22.86 4.34
N PHE A 650 19.79 23.23 5.57
CA PHE A 650 20.71 23.45 6.68
C PHE A 650 19.99 23.09 7.98
N THR A 651 19.96 21.82 8.36
CA THR A 651 19.62 21.47 9.75
C THR A 651 20.76 21.94 10.65
N ASP A 652 20.44 22.45 11.85
CA ASP A 652 21.36 22.95 12.89
C ASP A 652 22.31 21.88 13.48
N TYR A 653 22.53 20.76 12.77
CA TYR A 653 23.38 19.64 13.17
C TYR A 653 24.85 19.77 12.72
N ILE A 654 25.25 20.88 12.09
CA ILE A 654 26.61 21.04 11.55
C ILE A 654 27.53 21.60 12.63
N TYR A 655 28.09 20.73 13.48
CA TYR A 655 29.07 21.13 14.50
C TYR A 655 30.54 20.91 14.07
N SER A 656 30.83 20.22 12.94
CA SER A 656 32.20 20.21 12.37
C SER A 656 32.30 19.98 10.85
N ILE A 657 33.33 20.58 10.23
CA ILE A 657 33.70 20.38 8.81
C ILE A 657 34.04 18.90 8.52
N ALA A 658 34.65 18.19 9.47
CA ALA A 658 34.99 16.78 9.31
C ALA A 658 33.74 15.88 9.28
N GLU A 659 32.69 16.23 10.02
CA GLU A 659 31.40 15.51 10.04
C GLU A 659 30.62 15.73 8.74
N THR A 660 30.65 16.95 8.19
CA THR A 660 30.06 17.25 6.87
C THR A 660 30.79 16.48 5.75
N LEU A 661 32.12 16.38 5.85
CA LEU A 661 32.99 15.65 4.91
C LEU A 661 33.07 14.14 5.13
N THR A 662 32.35 13.58 6.10
CA THR A 662 32.29 12.12 6.33
C THR A 662 30.87 11.57 6.20
N ARG A 663 29.86 12.40 6.44
CA ARG A 663 28.44 12.08 6.23
C ARG A 663 28.08 11.80 4.78
N ASP A 664 28.65 12.53 3.82
CA ASP A 664 28.42 12.30 2.38
C ASP A 664 29.38 11.24 1.78
N TYR A 665 30.22 10.63 2.64
CA TYR A 665 31.36 9.79 2.28
C TYR A 665 31.32 8.41 2.96
N VAL A 666 30.16 8.03 3.49
CA VAL A 666 30.01 6.85 4.38
C VAL A 666 30.66 5.62 3.78
N GLN A 667 30.42 5.33 2.49
CA GLN A 667 31.07 4.18 1.83
C GLN A 667 32.60 4.17 1.84
N THR A 668 33.24 5.33 1.80
CA THR A 668 34.69 5.48 1.68
C THR A 668 35.39 5.69 3.02
N THR A 669 34.66 6.09 4.07
CA THR A 669 35.24 6.50 5.35
C THR A 669 34.68 5.78 6.57
N TYR A 670 33.57 5.03 6.42
CA TYR A 670 32.93 4.30 7.51
C TYR A 670 33.26 2.81 7.44
N ILE A 671 33.38 2.19 8.61
CA ILE A 671 33.54 0.74 8.77
C ILE A 671 32.42 0.25 9.68
N PRO A 672 31.46 -0.53 9.15
CA PRO A 672 30.47 -1.23 9.97
C PRO A 672 31.13 -2.03 11.09
N ASP A 673 30.65 -1.90 12.33
CA ASP A 673 31.21 -2.65 13.44
C ASP A 673 30.91 -4.15 13.29
N PHE A 674 31.94 -4.96 13.46
CA PHE A 674 31.83 -6.42 13.48
C PHE A 674 31.56 -6.96 14.88
N ASN A 675 31.70 -6.12 15.92
CA ASN A 675 31.36 -6.48 17.29
C ASN A 675 29.85 -6.58 17.45
N GLU A 676 29.43 -7.47 18.35
CA GLU A 676 28.02 -7.67 18.68
C GLU A 676 27.43 -6.40 19.33
N PHE A 677 26.17 -6.09 18.99
CA PHE A 677 25.44 -5.03 19.67
C PHE A 677 25.33 -5.30 21.18
N GLY A 678 25.50 -4.26 21.99
CA GLY A 678 25.48 -4.41 23.45
C GLY A 678 24.12 -4.72 24.09
N ASN A 679 23.01 -4.65 23.34
CA ASN A 679 21.64 -4.81 23.85
C ASN A 679 20.82 -5.79 22.99
N THR A 680 21.41 -6.93 22.63
CA THR A 680 20.73 -8.03 21.93
C THR A 680 19.80 -8.80 22.88
N PRO A 681 18.74 -9.44 22.38
CA PRO A 681 17.90 -10.30 23.21
C PRO A 681 18.71 -11.45 23.79
N VAL A 682 18.42 -11.85 25.03
CA VAL A 682 19.17 -12.88 25.78
C VAL A 682 19.30 -14.24 25.08
N TYR A 683 18.50 -14.46 24.04
CA TYR A 683 18.41 -15.66 23.23
C TYR A 683 19.06 -15.53 21.85
N MET A 684 19.81 -14.47 21.61
CA MET A 684 20.42 -14.19 20.31
C MET A 684 21.85 -13.67 20.52
N LYS A 685 22.80 -14.22 19.76
CA LYS A 685 24.19 -13.83 19.75
C LYS A 685 24.72 -13.68 18.33
N GLY A 686 25.75 -12.85 18.18
CA GLY A 686 26.42 -12.61 16.90
C GLY A 686 25.73 -11.57 16.01
N LEU A 687 24.74 -10.83 16.52
CA LEU A 687 24.12 -9.74 15.78
C LEU A 687 25.01 -8.49 15.85
N SER A 688 25.57 -8.07 14.71
CA SER A 688 26.37 -6.86 14.57
C SER A 688 25.87 -6.00 13.43
N GLU A 689 26.33 -4.76 13.39
CA GLU A 689 26.04 -3.83 12.29
C GLU A 689 26.52 -4.39 10.94
N ALA A 690 27.73 -4.95 10.89
CA ALA A 690 28.30 -5.52 9.67
C ALA A 690 27.47 -6.67 9.07
N ILE A 691 26.87 -7.52 9.91
CA ILE A 691 26.11 -8.70 9.49
C ILE A 691 24.66 -8.35 9.17
N SER A 692 24.04 -7.50 9.98
CA SER A 692 22.60 -7.19 9.89
C SER A 692 22.27 -5.98 9.03
N GLY A 693 23.22 -5.06 8.83
CA GLY A 693 22.99 -3.78 8.18
C GLY A 693 22.24 -2.78 9.05
N LEU A 694 22.13 -3.02 10.36
CA LEU A 694 21.48 -2.12 11.32
C LEU A 694 22.48 -1.15 11.94
N ASP A 695 22.08 0.09 12.18
CA ASP A 695 22.88 1.12 12.88
C ASP A 695 22.78 0.96 14.40
N TYR A 696 21.56 0.75 14.87
CA TYR A 696 21.29 0.51 16.28
C TYR A 696 20.11 -0.43 16.48
N ILE A 697 20.09 -1.04 17.66
CA ILE A 697 18.98 -1.87 18.14
C ILE A 697 18.55 -1.42 19.54
N VAL A 698 17.27 -1.59 19.84
CA VAL A 698 16.73 -1.45 21.19
C VAL A 698 15.85 -2.66 21.46
N ASP A 699 16.29 -3.52 22.38
CA ASP A 699 15.47 -4.63 22.85
C ASP A 699 14.55 -4.20 24.00
N GLY A 700 13.28 -3.95 23.67
CA GLY A 700 12.20 -3.72 24.64
C GLY A 700 11.38 -4.98 24.94
N THR A 701 11.72 -6.15 24.38
CA THR A 701 10.85 -7.35 24.40
C THR A 701 10.62 -7.88 25.81
N ALA A 702 11.62 -7.78 26.70
CA ALA A 702 11.49 -8.14 28.12
C ALA A 702 10.44 -7.31 28.86
N LEU A 703 10.06 -6.14 28.33
CA LEU A 703 9.06 -5.23 28.90
C LEU A 703 7.65 -5.46 28.35
N GLU A 704 7.40 -6.52 27.57
CA GLU A 704 6.07 -6.84 27.03
C GLU A 704 4.99 -6.93 28.12
N PHE A 705 5.35 -7.39 29.32
CA PHE A 705 4.41 -7.44 30.45
C PHE A 705 3.87 -6.05 30.86
N LEU A 706 4.55 -4.96 30.52
CA LEU A 706 4.08 -3.59 30.77
C LEU A 706 2.97 -3.19 29.79
N ARG A 707 2.93 -3.74 28.58
CA ARG A 707 1.80 -3.52 27.65
C ARG A 707 0.50 -4.09 28.20
N HIS A 708 0.56 -5.25 28.86
CA HIS A 708 -0.59 -5.83 29.56
C HIS A 708 -1.04 -5.05 30.79
N LYS A 709 -0.18 -4.19 31.33
CA LYS A 709 -0.51 -3.26 32.42
C LYS A 709 -0.90 -1.87 31.93
N ALA A 710 -0.78 -1.60 30.62
CA ALA A 710 -1.15 -0.33 30.04
C ALA A 710 -2.68 -0.20 30.03
N ASN A 711 -3.19 0.83 30.68
CA ASN A 711 -4.61 1.12 30.74
C ASN A 711 -4.92 2.18 29.69
N SER A 712 -5.72 1.85 28.66
CA SER A 712 -6.13 2.82 27.65
C SER A 712 -7.24 3.73 28.18
N GLN A 713 -7.35 4.95 27.65
CA GLN A 713 -8.49 5.82 27.94
C GLN A 713 -9.81 5.15 27.57
N GLU A 714 -9.80 4.36 26.49
CA GLU A 714 -10.95 3.54 26.09
C GLU A 714 -11.33 2.51 27.15
N ASN A 715 -10.38 1.74 27.70
CA ASN A 715 -10.65 0.74 28.73
C ASN A 715 -11.16 1.40 30.02
N MET A 716 -10.61 2.55 30.39
CA MET A 716 -11.11 3.34 31.52
C MET A 716 -12.53 3.87 31.25
N ALA A 717 -12.81 4.40 30.06
CA ALA A 717 -14.13 4.87 29.68
C ALA A 717 -15.17 3.73 29.67
N LYS A 718 -14.82 2.56 29.11
CA LYS A 718 -15.65 1.34 29.14
C LYS A 718 -15.89 0.87 30.57
N GLY A 719 -14.87 0.87 31.42
CA GLY A 719 -14.97 0.51 32.84
C GLY A 719 -15.89 1.45 33.62
N ILE A 720 -15.75 2.77 33.42
CA ILE A 720 -16.63 3.79 34.01
C ILE A 720 -18.07 3.62 33.52
N LEU A 721 -18.27 3.47 32.22
CA LEU A 721 -19.60 3.23 31.64
C LEU A 721 -20.21 1.93 32.19
N GLY A 722 -19.42 0.86 32.32
CA GLY A 722 -19.84 -0.40 32.93
C GLY A 722 -20.27 -0.23 34.39
N ALA A 723 -19.50 0.48 35.20
CA ALA A 723 -19.82 0.76 36.59
C ALA A 723 -21.08 1.64 36.72
N VAL A 724 -21.20 2.69 35.91
CA VAL A 724 -22.39 3.55 35.85
C VAL A 724 -23.62 2.75 35.42
N ASN A 725 -23.50 1.92 34.38
CA ASN A 725 -24.57 1.06 33.93
C ASN A 725 -24.99 0.07 35.02
N GLY A 726 -24.04 -0.48 35.78
CA GLY A 726 -24.29 -1.31 36.96
C GLY A 726 -25.10 -0.58 38.03
N LEU A 727 -24.72 0.64 38.40
CA LEU A 727 -25.44 1.47 39.38
C LEU A 727 -26.86 1.84 38.93
N LEU A 728 -27.06 2.03 37.63
CA LEU A 728 -28.36 2.36 37.05
C LEU A 728 -29.24 1.12 36.83
N TYR A 729 -28.65 -0.07 36.85
CA TYR A 729 -29.35 -1.32 36.58
C TYR A 729 -30.43 -1.61 37.62
N ASP A 730 -30.18 -1.30 38.90
CA ASP A 730 -31.17 -1.49 39.97
C ASP A 730 -32.44 -0.68 39.68
N LYS A 731 -32.30 0.58 39.28
CA LYS A 731 -33.42 1.46 38.88
C LYS A 731 -34.14 0.96 37.62
N TYR A 732 -33.39 0.41 36.66
CA TYR A 732 -33.96 -0.19 35.45
C TYR A 732 -34.74 -1.47 35.77
N PHE A 733 -34.20 -2.29 36.66
CA PHE A 733 -34.84 -3.50 37.14
C PHE A 733 -36.13 -3.18 37.91
N GLU A 734 -36.10 -2.25 38.85
CA GLU A 734 -37.28 -1.79 39.61
C GLU A 734 -38.42 -1.31 38.69
N LYS A 735 -38.11 -0.53 37.65
CA LYS A 735 -39.13 -0.02 36.71
C LYS A 735 -39.64 -1.07 35.73
N THR A 736 -38.78 -1.98 35.27
CA THR A 736 -39.18 -2.98 34.26
C THR A 736 -39.83 -4.22 34.89
N MET A 737 -39.51 -4.56 36.14
CA MET A 737 -40.00 -5.78 36.79
C MET A 737 -41.54 -5.89 36.81
N PRO A 738 -42.32 -4.88 37.27
CA PRO A 738 -43.78 -4.98 37.29
C PRO A 738 -44.38 -5.15 35.88
N LEU A 739 -43.84 -4.41 34.90
CA LEU A 739 -44.27 -4.48 33.52
C LEU A 739 -43.96 -5.84 32.88
N GLN A 740 -42.80 -6.40 33.19
CA GLN A 740 -42.42 -7.73 32.73
C GLN A 740 -43.33 -8.81 33.31
N ILE A 741 -43.65 -8.73 34.61
CA ILE A 741 -44.57 -9.67 35.28
C ILE A 741 -45.96 -9.59 34.63
N GLU A 742 -46.53 -8.39 34.49
CA GLU A 742 -47.86 -8.20 33.92
C GLU A 742 -47.95 -8.67 32.46
N SER A 743 -47.00 -8.23 31.63
CA SER A 743 -46.96 -8.59 30.20
C SER A 743 -46.71 -10.08 30.01
N ASN A 744 -45.81 -10.69 30.79
CA ASN A 744 -45.56 -12.13 30.70
C ASN A 744 -46.78 -12.96 31.09
N PHE A 745 -47.57 -12.51 32.07
CA PHE A 745 -48.82 -13.17 32.44
C PHE A 745 -49.85 -13.10 31.30
N LYS A 746 -50.00 -11.94 30.64
CA LYS A 746 -50.86 -11.78 29.45
C LYS A 746 -50.38 -12.63 28.28
N ILE A 747 -49.09 -12.62 27.98
CA ILE A 747 -48.44 -13.43 26.94
C ILE A 747 -48.65 -14.93 27.21
N ALA A 748 -48.53 -15.38 28.47
CA ALA A 748 -48.77 -16.77 28.85
C ALA A 748 -50.22 -17.19 28.60
N LYS A 749 -51.20 -16.35 28.98
CA LYS A 749 -52.62 -16.59 28.70
C LYS A 749 -52.92 -16.64 27.20
N LEU A 750 -52.38 -15.70 26.42
CA LEU A 750 -52.55 -15.68 24.97
C LEU A 750 -51.89 -16.91 24.31
N ARG A 751 -50.74 -17.36 24.82
CA ARG A 751 -50.09 -18.59 24.35
C ARG A 751 -50.94 -19.83 24.64
N GLU A 752 -51.50 -19.95 25.84
CA GLU A 752 -52.42 -21.03 26.19
C GLU A 752 -53.65 -21.05 25.26
N GLN A 753 -54.23 -19.87 24.99
CA GLN A 753 -55.32 -19.73 24.03
C GLN A 753 -54.92 -20.12 22.60
N LEU A 754 -53.72 -19.73 22.14
CA LEU A 754 -53.20 -20.15 20.84
C LEU A 754 -53.05 -21.66 20.74
N ASP A 755 -52.57 -22.32 21.79
CA ASP A 755 -52.38 -23.77 21.80
C ASP A 755 -53.71 -24.52 21.77
N VAL A 756 -54.72 -24.04 22.52
CA VAL A 756 -56.10 -24.56 22.45
C VAL A 756 -56.68 -24.37 21.05
N LEU A 757 -56.61 -23.16 20.48
CA LEU A 757 -57.14 -22.87 19.15
C LEU A 757 -56.43 -23.66 18.03
N ARG A 758 -55.12 -23.90 18.15
CA ARG A 758 -54.37 -24.77 17.24
C ARG A 758 -54.86 -26.21 17.32
N ALA A 759 -55.07 -26.72 18.53
CA ALA A 759 -55.59 -28.08 18.74
C ALA A 759 -57.03 -28.23 18.21
N GLU A 760 -57.90 -27.23 18.42
CA GLU A 760 -59.26 -27.21 17.89
C GLU A 760 -59.30 -27.14 16.36
N ARG A 761 -58.55 -26.21 15.76
CA ARG A 761 -58.44 -26.07 14.29
C ARG A 761 -57.97 -27.38 13.65
N ASN A 762 -56.99 -28.06 14.26
CA ASN A 762 -56.43 -29.31 13.74
C ASN A 762 -57.41 -30.51 13.79
N ARG A 763 -58.57 -30.38 14.44
CA ARG A 763 -59.64 -31.39 14.41
C ARG A 763 -60.50 -31.32 13.15
N PHE A 764 -60.41 -30.23 12.37
CA PHE A 764 -61.19 -30.02 11.15
C PHE A 764 -60.34 -30.28 9.90
N ILE A 765 -61.00 -30.67 8.81
CA ILE A 765 -60.35 -30.86 7.50
C ILE A 765 -59.88 -29.49 6.99
N VAL A 766 -58.64 -29.42 6.49
CA VAL A 766 -58.05 -28.19 5.93
C VAL A 766 -59.01 -27.60 4.88
N ASP A 767 -59.22 -26.29 4.95
CA ASP A 767 -60.12 -25.47 4.11
C ASP A 767 -61.64 -25.68 4.30
N SER A 768 -62.09 -26.45 5.31
CA SER A 768 -63.52 -26.47 5.67
C SER A 768 -63.99 -25.11 6.23
N PRO A 769 -65.30 -24.79 6.17
CA PRO A 769 -65.84 -23.57 6.78
C PRO A 769 -65.47 -23.41 8.27
N GLU A 770 -65.48 -24.51 9.02
CA GLU A 770 -65.13 -24.58 10.45
C GLU A 770 -63.61 -24.40 10.66
N TYR A 771 -62.79 -25.01 9.79
CA TYR A 771 -61.34 -24.80 9.78
C TYR A 771 -61.00 -23.32 9.55
N ASN A 772 -61.63 -22.69 8.55
CA ASN A 772 -61.40 -21.29 8.19
C ASN A 772 -61.88 -20.33 9.29
N ALA A 773 -63.03 -20.60 9.93
CA ALA A 773 -63.50 -19.84 11.08
C ALA A 773 -62.51 -19.90 12.26
N LYS A 774 -62.00 -21.10 12.58
CA LYS A 774 -61.00 -21.28 13.64
C LYS A 774 -59.63 -20.71 13.27
N ASN A 775 -59.26 -20.73 12.00
CA ASN A 775 -58.03 -20.11 11.52
C ASN A 775 -58.09 -18.58 11.59
N ALA A 776 -59.25 -17.97 11.35
CA ALA A 776 -59.47 -16.54 11.55
C ALA A 776 -59.37 -16.14 13.04
N GLU A 777 -59.96 -16.94 13.93
CA GLU A 777 -59.84 -16.77 15.39
C GLU A 777 -58.38 -16.89 15.85
N LEU A 778 -57.67 -17.92 15.35
CA LEU A 778 -56.24 -18.10 15.60
C LEU A 778 -55.40 -16.91 15.12
N THR A 779 -55.71 -16.37 13.94
CA THR A 779 -55.01 -15.22 13.36
C THR A 779 -55.21 -13.96 14.22
N LYS A 780 -56.42 -13.76 14.74
CA LYS A 780 -56.73 -12.65 15.66
C LYS A 780 -55.91 -12.75 16.96
N VAL A 781 -55.94 -13.90 17.63
CA VAL A 781 -55.19 -14.10 18.88
C VAL A 781 -53.67 -14.05 18.64
N THR A 782 -53.20 -14.49 17.47
CA THR A 782 -51.78 -14.37 17.07
C THR A 782 -51.37 -12.90 16.93
N SER A 783 -52.26 -12.07 16.39
CA SER A 783 -52.04 -10.62 16.27
C SER A 783 -52.01 -9.94 17.64
N GLU A 784 -52.90 -10.31 18.55
CA GLU A 784 -52.93 -9.81 19.93
C GLU A 784 -51.67 -10.21 20.71
N TYR A 785 -51.21 -11.46 20.55
CA TYR A 785 -49.94 -11.94 21.10
C TYR A 785 -48.75 -11.11 20.60
N ALA A 786 -48.67 -10.90 19.29
CA ALA A 786 -47.61 -10.10 18.69
C ALA A 786 -47.64 -8.65 19.20
N GLN A 787 -48.83 -8.03 19.28
CA GLN A 787 -49.00 -6.67 19.79
C GLN A 787 -48.56 -6.53 21.26
N GLU A 788 -48.86 -7.51 22.11
CA GLU A 788 -48.46 -7.48 23.52
C GLU A 788 -46.94 -7.62 23.68
N VAL A 789 -46.30 -8.49 22.89
CA VAL A 789 -44.83 -8.60 22.84
C VAL A 789 -44.19 -7.29 22.39
N ASP A 790 -44.73 -6.67 21.33
CA ASP A 790 -44.27 -5.39 20.80
C ASP A 790 -44.46 -4.23 21.79
N SER A 791 -45.62 -4.21 22.47
CA SER A 791 -45.94 -3.25 23.53
C SER A 791 -44.95 -3.34 24.69
N LYS A 792 -44.69 -4.57 25.17
CA LYS A 792 -43.69 -4.86 26.20
C LYS A 792 -42.30 -4.38 25.78
N GLN A 793 -41.85 -4.73 24.57
CA GLN A 793 -40.53 -4.35 24.08
C GLN A 793 -40.38 -2.83 23.96
N ARG A 794 -41.40 -2.13 23.43
CA ARG A 794 -41.42 -0.67 23.35
C ARG A 794 -41.37 -0.02 24.72
N ALA A 795 -42.17 -0.49 25.67
CA ALA A 795 -42.19 0.06 27.03
C ALA A 795 -40.85 -0.14 27.76
N ILE A 796 -40.24 -1.33 27.63
CA ILE A 796 -38.90 -1.61 28.15
C ILE A 796 -37.85 -0.72 27.48
N ALA A 797 -37.92 -0.54 26.15
CA ALA A 797 -37.01 0.34 25.42
C ALA A 797 -37.14 1.80 25.88
N THR A 798 -38.35 2.30 26.12
CA THR A 798 -38.60 3.65 26.65
C THR A 798 -38.00 3.81 28.05
N ILE A 799 -38.18 2.82 28.94
CA ILE A 799 -37.58 2.85 30.30
C ILE A 799 -36.06 2.81 30.21
N ARG A 800 -35.50 1.99 29.31
CA ARG A 800 -34.06 1.92 29.05
C ARG A 800 -33.54 3.28 28.56
N GLU A 801 -34.25 3.92 27.62
CA GLU A 801 -33.88 5.25 27.14
C GLU A 801 -33.94 6.27 28.29
N GLU A 802 -35.03 6.31 29.06
CA GLU A 802 -35.18 7.25 30.19
C GLU A 802 -34.01 7.16 31.19
N ILE A 803 -33.55 5.94 31.48
CA ILE A 803 -32.51 5.70 32.49
C ILE A 803 -31.09 5.90 31.93
N PHE A 804 -30.81 5.39 30.73
CA PHE A 804 -29.45 5.32 30.19
C PHE A 804 -29.11 6.42 29.15
N LYS A 805 -30.08 7.19 28.63
CA LYS A 805 -29.88 8.19 27.54
C LYS A 805 -28.78 9.21 27.81
N ASN A 806 -28.71 9.71 29.05
CA ASN A 806 -27.73 10.71 29.44
C ASN A 806 -26.32 10.15 29.67
N TRP A 807 -26.14 8.82 29.65
CA TRP A 807 -24.89 8.15 29.97
C TRP A 807 -24.29 7.44 28.76
N ASN A 808 -25.12 6.81 27.93
CA ASN A 808 -24.67 6.16 26.68
C ASN A 808 -24.14 7.14 25.62
N THR A 809 -24.41 8.45 25.78
CA THR A 809 -23.96 9.51 24.86
C THR A 809 -22.83 10.37 25.43
N ARG A 810 -22.46 10.17 26.70
CA ARG A 810 -21.39 10.92 27.34
C ARG A 810 -20.04 10.28 27.01
N ARG A 811 -19.20 11.05 26.34
CA ARG A 811 -17.76 10.76 26.24
C ARG A 811 -17.10 11.20 27.54
N PHE A 812 -16.81 10.23 28.42
CA PHE A 812 -16.14 10.51 29.70
C PHE A 812 -14.68 10.91 29.52
N LEU A 813 -14.04 10.38 28.47
CA LEU A 813 -12.69 10.67 28.02
C LEU A 813 -12.72 10.78 26.48
N GLU A 814 -11.73 11.41 25.87
CA GLU A 814 -11.61 11.43 24.40
C GLU A 814 -11.24 10.02 23.90
N GLU A 815 -12.17 9.35 23.23
CA GLU A 815 -12.01 7.97 22.70
C GLU A 815 -11.00 7.86 21.54
N PHE A 816 -10.31 8.96 21.19
CA PHE A 816 -9.45 9.01 20.00
C PHE A 816 -7.94 9.05 20.30
N GLU A 817 -7.52 9.20 21.55
CA GLU A 817 -6.09 9.05 21.90
C GLU A 817 -5.80 7.62 22.39
N SER A 818 -5.46 6.72 21.46
CA SER A 818 -4.58 5.60 21.79
C SER A 818 -3.15 6.11 21.85
N ARG A 819 -2.52 6.01 23.02
CA ARG A 819 -1.07 6.17 23.15
C ARG A 819 -0.45 4.79 23.24
N ASP A 820 -0.28 4.16 22.10
CA ASP A 820 0.54 2.95 22.03
C ASP A 820 2.01 3.37 22.16
N SER A 821 2.67 2.91 23.23
CA SER A 821 4.12 3.03 23.32
C SER A 821 4.74 2.15 22.25
N ASN A 822 5.43 2.78 21.30
CA ASN A 822 6.22 2.12 20.26
C ASN A 822 7.54 1.52 20.78
N TYR A 823 7.79 1.52 22.10
CA TYR A 823 9.05 1.07 22.69
C TYR A 823 8.92 -0.19 23.56
N PHE A 824 7.84 -0.34 24.33
CA PHE A 824 7.71 -1.48 25.26
C PHE A 824 7.27 -2.74 24.53
N GLY A 825 7.89 -3.88 24.82
CA GLY A 825 7.52 -5.16 24.21
C GLY A 825 7.95 -5.33 22.75
N GLN A 826 8.61 -4.31 22.18
CA GLN A 826 9.04 -4.31 20.79
C GLN A 826 10.56 -4.39 20.70
N PHE A 827 11.05 -5.05 19.66
CA PHE A 827 12.42 -4.95 19.22
C PHE A 827 12.49 -3.88 18.13
N ILE A 828 13.19 -2.78 18.40
CA ILE A 828 13.33 -1.66 17.48
C ILE A 828 14.71 -1.75 16.83
N SER A 829 14.74 -1.54 15.53
CA SER A 829 15.95 -1.51 14.73
C SER A 829 15.87 -0.40 13.70
N ARG A 830 17.03 0.05 13.20
CA ARG A 830 17.13 0.97 12.07
C ARG A 830 18.28 0.55 11.17
N ASN A 831 18.07 0.68 9.87
CA ASN A 831 19.10 0.46 8.87
C ASN A 831 20.25 1.48 8.96
N ASN A 832 21.45 0.99 8.70
CA ASN A 832 22.69 1.76 8.67
C ASN A 832 22.87 2.50 7.33
N GLY A 833 23.48 3.69 7.41
CA GLY A 833 23.73 4.56 6.26
C GLY A 833 24.78 4.05 5.27
N PHE A 834 25.74 3.22 5.69
CA PHE A 834 26.78 2.64 4.84
C PHE A 834 26.22 1.68 3.80
N PHE A 835 25.32 0.77 4.20
CA PHE A 835 24.68 -0.15 3.26
C PHE A 835 23.64 0.55 2.39
N LYS A 836 22.96 1.57 2.93
CA LYS A 836 22.05 2.44 2.17
C LYS A 836 22.79 3.22 1.06
N ASP A 837 23.89 3.89 1.38
CA ASP A 837 24.74 4.61 0.40
C ASP A 837 25.28 3.64 -0.68
N ARG A 838 25.62 2.40 -0.30
CA ARG A 838 25.98 1.35 -1.28
C ARG A 838 24.86 1.05 -2.26
N PHE A 839 23.68 0.78 -1.72
CA PHE A 839 22.51 0.48 -2.52
C PHE A 839 22.19 1.62 -3.49
N GLU A 840 22.21 2.87 -3.03
CA GLU A 840 21.94 4.05 -3.86
C GLU A 840 22.96 4.19 -4.99
N LYS A 841 24.27 4.12 -4.68
CA LYS A 841 25.34 4.19 -5.67
C LYS A 841 25.28 3.05 -6.68
N GLU A 842 24.97 1.83 -6.25
CA GLU A 842 24.78 0.69 -7.14
C GLU A 842 23.60 0.91 -8.08
N LYS A 843 22.46 1.39 -7.57
CA LYS A 843 21.26 1.68 -8.37
C LYS A 843 21.50 2.75 -9.42
N ILE A 844 22.21 3.81 -9.09
CA ILE A 844 22.49 4.91 -10.04
C ILE A 844 23.70 4.62 -10.94
N GLY A 845 24.40 3.49 -10.76
CA GLY A 845 25.56 3.11 -11.56
C GLY A 845 26.85 3.85 -11.19
N MET A 846 26.98 4.32 -9.95
CA MET A 846 28.14 5.01 -9.39
C MET A 846 28.93 4.14 -8.39
N THR A 847 28.90 2.82 -8.55
CA THR A 847 29.61 1.89 -7.67
C THR A 847 31.11 2.20 -7.59
N LEU A 848 31.61 2.38 -6.37
CA LEU A 848 33.02 2.69 -6.09
C LEU A 848 33.86 1.42 -5.88
N TYR A 849 33.31 0.42 -5.20
CA TYR A 849 33.99 -0.83 -4.84
C TYR A 849 33.18 -2.04 -5.32
N ASP A 850 33.86 -3.11 -5.71
CA ASP A 850 33.21 -4.37 -6.09
C ASP A 850 32.62 -5.11 -4.87
N ASP A 851 31.99 -6.27 -5.10
CA ASP A 851 31.42 -7.08 -4.02
C ASP A 851 32.51 -7.77 -3.16
N ASN A 852 33.77 -7.79 -3.61
CA ASN A 852 34.93 -8.24 -2.84
C ASN A 852 35.61 -7.09 -2.07
N ARG A 853 34.97 -5.92 -2.01
CA ARG A 853 35.43 -4.69 -1.33
C ARG A 853 36.61 -4.01 -2.02
N GLN A 854 37.04 -4.48 -3.18
CA GLN A 854 38.18 -3.91 -3.90
C GLN A 854 37.76 -2.68 -4.70
N ALA A 855 38.66 -1.69 -4.79
CA ALA A 855 38.44 -0.51 -5.61
C ALA A 855 38.24 -0.88 -7.08
N ILE A 856 37.13 -0.44 -7.68
CA ILE A 856 36.89 -0.63 -9.12
C ILE A 856 37.87 0.24 -9.91
N GLN A 857 38.55 -0.38 -10.87
CA GLN A 857 39.44 0.30 -11.80
C GLN A 857 38.67 0.71 -13.06
N ASP A 858 38.75 2.00 -13.43
CA ASP A 858 38.05 2.59 -14.56
C ASP A 858 39.00 3.53 -15.33
N THR A 859 39.36 3.13 -16.55
CA THR A 859 40.28 3.88 -17.41
C THR A 859 39.63 5.07 -18.10
N ASN A 860 38.30 5.24 -17.99
CA ASN A 860 37.58 6.38 -18.57
C ASN A 860 37.60 7.62 -17.67
N ILE A 861 38.11 7.50 -16.44
CA ILE A 861 38.25 8.61 -15.50
C ILE A 861 39.21 9.66 -16.09
N ARG A 862 38.74 10.90 -16.18
CA ARG A 862 39.52 12.03 -16.72
C ARG A 862 40.23 12.86 -15.66
N ILE A 863 39.88 12.65 -14.39
CA ILE A 863 40.48 13.37 -13.26
C ILE A 863 41.93 12.91 -13.10
N LYS A 864 42.80 13.88 -12.83
CA LYS A 864 44.19 13.66 -12.44
C LYS A 864 44.34 13.90 -10.95
N ASP A 865 45.30 13.24 -10.33
CA ASP A 865 45.65 13.55 -8.94
C ASP A 865 46.38 14.89 -8.81
N PHE A 866 46.72 15.25 -7.58
CA PHE A 866 47.32 16.55 -7.28
C PHE A 866 48.73 16.71 -7.88
N GLN A 867 49.36 15.63 -8.32
CA GLN A 867 50.65 15.58 -9.01
C GLN A 867 50.49 15.49 -10.54
N GLY A 868 49.26 15.50 -11.05
CA GLY A 868 48.95 15.44 -12.47
C GLY A 868 48.97 14.03 -13.08
N GLN A 869 49.02 12.98 -12.27
CA GLN A 869 48.97 11.58 -12.73
C GLN A 869 47.53 11.14 -12.98
N ALA A 870 47.34 10.21 -13.92
CA ALA A 870 46.02 9.65 -14.21
C ALA A 870 45.51 8.80 -13.03
N VAL A 871 44.23 8.96 -12.67
CA VAL A 871 43.58 8.20 -11.62
C VAL A 871 42.67 7.15 -12.25
N THR A 872 42.88 5.87 -11.94
CA THR A 872 42.03 4.77 -12.41
C THR A 872 41.12 4.20 -11.33
N SER A 873 41.46 4.38 -10.06
CA SER A 873 40.64 3.92 -8.93
C SER A 873 39.43 4.84 -8.74
N ARG A 874 38.21 4.28 -8.84
CA ARG A 874 36.96 5.03 -8.61
C ARG A 874 36.87 5.70 -7.23
N PRO A 875 37.16 5.04 -6.09
CA PRO A 875 37.12 5.71 -4.78
C PRO A 875 38.17 6.81 -4.67
N LYS A 876 39.38 6.61 -5.21
CA LYS A 876 40.41 7.66 -5.28
C LYS A 876 39.94 8.84 -6.13
N ALA A 877 39.32 8.59 -7.29
CA ALA A 877 38.80 9.63 -8.17
C ALA A 877 37.66 10.41 -7.53
N PHE A 878 36.73 9.71 -6.87
CA PHE A 878 35.65 10.34 -6.11
C PHE A 878 36.23 11.24 -5.02
N PHE A 879 37.14 10.72 -4.20
CA PHE A 879 37.83 11.48 -3.15
C PHE A 879 38.55 12.73 -3.67
N ILE A 880 39.39 12.57 -4.72
CA ILE A 880 40.13 13.68 -5.32
C ILE A 880 39.19 14.72 -5.93
N SER A 881 38.11 14.30 -6.59
CA SER A 881 37.14 15.23 -7.19
C SER A 881 36.57 16.21 -6.17
N GLN A 882 36.28 15.74 -4.96
CA GLN A 882 35.76 16.58 -3.88
C GLN A 882 36.85 17.52 -3.34
N LEU A 883 38.06 17.02 -3.12
CA LEU A 883 39.17 17.85 -2.67
C LEU A 883 39.53 18.96 -3.68
N LEU A 884 39.41 18.68 -4.98
CA LEU A 884 39.56 19.69 -6.02
C LEU A 884 38.48 20.79 -5.93
N ASN A 885 37.24 20.47 -5.51
CA ASN A 885 36.19 21.47 -5.27
C ASN A 885 36.54 22.38 -4.09
N TYR A 886 37.19 21.85 -3.05
CA TYR A 886 37.75 22.66 -1.97
C TYR A 886 39.02 23.42 -2.38
N GLY A 887 39.54 23.16 -3.58
CA GLY A 887 40.66 23.89 -4.17
C GLY A 887 42.04 23.36 -3.78
N VAL A 888 42.12 22.12 -3.27
CA VAL A 888 43.40 21.43 -3.09
C VAL A 888 44.20 21.49 -4.40
N SER A 889 45.51 21.68 -4.30
CA SER A 889 46.48 21.93 -5.38
C SER A 889 46.33 23.21 -6.20
N LYS A 890 45.23 23.96 -6.04
CA LYS A 890 44.97 25.19 -6.81
C LYS A 890 45.02 26.46 -5.98
N ARG A 891 44.78 26.36 -4.67
CA ARG A 891 44.75 27.48 -3.73
C ARG A 891 45.24 27.02 -2.37
N THR A 892 45.76 27.95 -1.59
CA THR A 892 46.25 27.66 -0.24
C THR A 892 45.19 27.87 0.83
N ILE A 893 44.12 28.61 0.51
CA ILE A 893 42.99 28.90 1.40
C ILE A 893 41.69 28.34 0.82
N SER A 894 40.96 27.58 1.63
CA SER A 894 39.70 26.93 1.24
C SER A 894 38.47 27.65 1.80
N GLY A 895 38.60 28.33 2.94
CA GLY A 895 37.50 29.02 3.59
C GLY A 895 37.88 29.75 4.88
N PHE A 896 36.88 30.45 5.42
CA PHE A 896 36.91 31.07 6.75
C PHE A 896 35.71 30.57 7.53
N PHE A 897 35.95 30.20 8.79
CA PHE A 897 34.90 29.84 9.73
C PHE A 897 34.81 30.91 10.82
N ARG A 898 33.68 31.61 10.89
CA ARG A 898 33.34 32.50 12.00
C ARG A 898 32.58 31.71 13.06
N ASN A 899 33.13 31.66 14.26
CA ASN A 899 32.41 31.20 15.44
C ASN A 899 31.51 32.33 15.96
N LYS A 900 30.20 32.06 16.05
CA LYS A 900 29.20 33.05 16.47
C LYS A 900 29.36 33.51 17.92
N GLU A 901 29.74 32.60 18.82
CA GLU A 901 29.85 32.89 20.26
C GLU A 901 31.12 33.67 20.60
N LEU A 902 32.23 33.32 19.94
CA LEU A 902 33.52 33.98 20.13
C LEU A 902 33.66 35.27 19.30
N ASP A 903 32.77 35.47 18.33
CA ASP A 903 32.88 36.47 17.25
C ASP A 903 34.29 36.56 16.64
N ALA A 904 34.90 35.39 16.47
CA ALA A 904 36.26 35.22 15.99
C ALA A 904 36.26 34.34 14.73
N ILE A 905 37.26 34.55 13.87
CA ILE A 905 37.40 33.88 12.59
C ILE A 905 38.63 32.99 12.61
N ALA A 906 38.48 31.76 12.13
CA ALA A 906 39.57 30.86 11.79
C ALA A 906 39.65 30.69 10.27
N LEU A 907 40.86 30.69 9.73
CA LEU A 907 41.15 30.42 8.32
C LEU A 907 41.54 28.96 8.18
N TYR A 908 41.13 28.31 7.09
CA TYR A 908 41.55 26.94 6.82
C TYR A 908 41.84 26.73 5.34
N GLY A 909 42.68 25.73 5.06
CA GLY A 909 43.03 25.37 3.71
C GLY A 909 43.89 24.13 3.63
N TYR A 910 44.51 23.95 2.47
CA TYR A 910 45.39 22.82 2.18
C TYR A 910 46.66 23.33 1.52
N ILE A 911 47.79 22.79 1.93
CA ILE A 911 49.11 23.16 1.43
C ILE A 911 49.95 21.91 1.13
N PRO A 912 50.93 21.99 0.21
CA PRO A 912 51.85 20.87 -0.02
C PRO A 912 52.59 20.47 1.27
N ASN A 913 52.89 19.18 1.44
CA ASN A 913 53.57 18.67 2.63
C ASN A 913 54.91 19.39 2.91
N GLU A 914 55.63 19.80 1.86
CA GLU A 914 56.89 20.54 2.02
C GLU A 914 56.69 21.93 2.61
N LEU A 915 55.58 22.61 2.31
CA LEU A 915 55.22 23.89 2.93
C LEU A 915 54.70 23.68 4.37
N ALA A 916 53.93 22.61 4.61
CA ALA A 916 53.40 22.28 5.93
C ALA A 916 54.50 22.04 6.98
N LYS A 917 55.65 21.49 6.58
CA LYS A 917 56.81 21.32 7.48
C LYS A 917 57.37 22.66 7.98
N GLN A 918 57.23 23.73 7.20
CA GLN A 918 57.85 25.04 7.47
C GLN A 918 56.86 26.05 8.06
N ALA A 919 55.62 26.07 7.58
CA ALA A 919 54.62 27.05 7.97
C ALA A 919 54.17 26.87 9.43
N LYS A 920 54.24 27.94 10.22
CA LYS A 920 53.79 27.99 11.62
C LYS A 920 52.80 29.11 11.90
N PHE A 921 52.74 30.13 11.04
CA PHE A 921 51.82 31.26 11.18
C PHE A 921 51.20 31.64 9.83
N VAL A 922 50.00 32.21 9.89
CA VAL A 922 49.49 33.12 8.85
C VAL A 922 49.97 34.53 9.19
N GLU A 923 50.70 35.15 8.26
CA GLU A 923 51.12 36.53 8.30
C GLU A 923 50.09 37.41 7.58
N PHE A 924 49.69 38.51 8.23
CA PHE A 924 48.87 39.57 7.68
C PHE A 924 49.72 40.83 7.61
N THR A 925 50.04 41.30 6.41
CA THR A 925 50.71 42.59 6.21
C THR A 925 49.69 43.64 5.83
N ASP A 926 49.49 44.64 6.68
CA ASP A 926 48.58 45.76 6.41
C ASP A 926 49.04 46.54 5.18
N VAL A 927 48.14 46.69 4.20
CA VAL A 927 48.45 47.33 2.90
C VAL A 927 48.75 48.82 3.06
N GLU A 928 48.19 49.48 4.08
CA GLU A 928 48.38 50.91 4.32
C GLU A 928 49.60 51.19 5.21
N THR A 929 49.78 50.40 6.28
CA THR A 929 50.81 50.68 7.30
C THR A 929 52.07 49.83 7.16
N ASN A 930 52.04 48.75 6.36
CA ASN A 930 53.06 47.68 6.33
C ASN A 930 53.29 46.98 7.68
N GLU A 931 52.36 47.11 8.64
CA GLU A 931 52.41 46.38 9.90
C GLU A 931 52.18 44.89 9.66
N LYS A 932 53.06 44.04 10.22
CA LYS A 932 52.97 42.58 10.12
C LYS A 932 52.37 41.98 11.39
N LEU A 933 51.27 41.25 11.23
CA LEU A 933 50.53 40.57 12.28
C LEU A 933 50.51 39.07 12.02
N TYR A 934 50.44 38.24 13.06
CA TYR A 934 50.60 36.80 12.94
C TYR A 934 49.54 36.03 13.71
N VAL A 935 49.04 34.95 13.12
CA VAL A 935 48.15 33.97 13.76
C VAL A 935 48.75 32.59 13.65
N PRO A 936 48.90 31.83 14.75
CA PRO A 936 49.38 30.45 14.68
C PRO A 936 48.49 29.58 13.79
N ILE A 937 49.10 28.61 13.11
CA ILE A 937 48.36 27.54 12.43
C ILE A 937 48.59 26.20 13.11
N ASN A 938 47.52 25.43 13.17
CA ASN A 938 47.49 24.04 13.60
C ASN A 938 47.47 23.17 12.34
N ILE A 939 48.40 22.22 12.32
CA ILE A 939 48.55 21.22 11.25
C ILE A 939 48.39 19.81 11.86
N ASP A 940 48.86 19.63 13.09
CA ASP A 940 48.71 18.37 13.83
C ASP A 940 47.23 18.01 14.05
N LYS A 941 46.87 16.77 13.73
CA LYS A 941 45.50 16.22 13.87
C LYS A 941 44.42 16.96 13.08
N THR A 942 44.80 17.79 12.12
CA THR A 942 43.85 18.42 11.19
C THR A 942 43.55 17.51 9.98
N ASN A 943 44.48 16.60 9.63
CA ASN A 943 44.37 15.63 8.54
C ASN A 943 43.40 14.46 8.87
N ASN A 944 42.12 14.76 9.08
CA ASN A 944 41.08 13.74 9.29
C ASN A 944 40.32 13.37 8.01
N ILE A 945 40.82 13.81 6.84
CA ILE A 945 40.22 13.53 5.54
C ILE A 945 40.97 12.38 4.88
N PHE A 946 40.25 11.29 4.64
CA PHE A 946 40.80 10.04 4.12
C PHE A 946 39.77 9.28 3.28
N TYR A 947 40.21 8.22 2.63
CA TYR A 947 39.35 7.18 2.10
C TYR A 947 40.01 5.81 2.33
N TYR A 948 39.25 4.73 2.20
CA TYR A 948 39.80 3.37 2.22
C TYR A 948 40.02 2.83 0.80
N GLU A 949 41.17 2.24 0.51
CA GLU A 949 41.39 1.56 -0.78
C GLU A 949 40.61 0.24 -0.88
N THR A 950 40.45 -0.44 0.26
CA THR A 950 39.57 -1.60 0.42
C THR A 950 38.39 -1.22 1.32
N GLN A 951 37.17 -1.35 0.81
CA GLN A 951 35.98 -0.89 1.52
C GLN A 951 35.81 -1.58 2.88
N GLY A 952 35.63 -0.80 3.95
CA GLY A 952 35.45 -1.35 5.29
C GLY A 952 36.73 -1.93 5.91
N ASP A 953 37.92 -1.58 5.41
CA ASP A 953 39.20 -2.05 5.95
C ASP A 953 40.08 -0.87 6.40
N ALA A 954 40.21 -0.74 7.73
CA ALA A 954 40.98 0.31 8.38
C ALA A 954 42.46 0.32 7.97
N SER A 955 43.03 -0.83 7.61
CA SER A 955 44.43 -0.95 7.22
C SER A 955 44.73 -0.37 5.84
N SER A 956 43.70 -0.17 5.02
CA SER A 956 43.79 0.38 3.66
C SER A 956 43.57 1.90 3.60
N LYS A 957 43.66 2.59 4.74
CA LYS A 957 43.41 4.02 4.87
C LYS A 957 44.46 4.82 4.09
N VAL A 958 43.98 5.71 3.22
CA VAL A 958 44.80 6.71 2.51
C VAL A 958 44.32 8.09 2.89
N THR A 959 45.22 8.89 3.45
CA THR A 959 44.97 10.27 3.87
C THR A 959 45.33 11.27 2.78
N ILE A 960 44.89 12.51 2.92
CA ILE A 960 45.34 13.60 2.06
C ILE A 960 46.87 13.80 2.11
N GLU A 961 47.49 13.52 3.26
CA GLU A 961 48.94 13.63 3.48
C GLU A 961 49.72 12.62 2.64
N ASP A 962 49.20 11.39 2.51
CA ASP A 962 49.76 10.36 1.62
C ASP A 962 49.67 10.78 0.14
N LEU A 963 48.73 11.68 -0.20
CA LEU A 963 48.58 12.29 -1.52
C LEU A 963 49.38 13.60 -1.68
N GLY A 964 50.27 13.93 -0.74
CA GLY A 964 51.22 15.04 -0.84
C GLY A 964 50.72 16.40 -0.34
N TYR A 965 49.53 16.46 0.28
CA TYR A 965 48.94 17.69 0.80
C TYR A 965 48.50 17.55 2.25
N THR A 966 48.60 18.64 3.00
CA THR A 966 48.25 18.69 4.42
C THR A 966 47.25 19.81 4.64
N SER A 967 46.21 19.54 5.43
CA SER A 967 45.28 20.58 5.88
C SER A 967 45.93 21.45 6.95
N TRP A 968 45.48 22.70 7.03
CA TRP A 968 45.87 23.63 8.08
C TRP A 968 44.66 24.43 8.55
N LEU A 969 44.69 24.83 9.82
CA LEU A 969 43.66 25.64 10.46
C LEU A 969 44.33 26.71 11.32
N SER A 970 44.02 27.98 11.13
CA SER A 970 44.50 29.03 12.02
C SER A 970 43.80 28.98 13.37
N ASP A 971 44.45 29.49 14.41
CA ASP A 971 43.76 29.86 15.64
C ASP A 971 42.64 30.88 15.35
N TYR A 972 41.60 30.86 16.19
CA TYR A 972 40.55 31.87 16.15
C TYR A 972 41.13 33.24 16.45
N SER A 973 40.85 34.21 15.58
CA SER A 973 41.31 35.59 15.72
C SER A 973 40.16 36.57 15.60
N LEU A 974 40.20 37.63 16.42
CA LEU A 974 39.25 38.72 16.35
C LEU A 974 39.55 39.57 15.12
N MET A 975 38.60 39.67 14.20
CA MET A 975 38.69 40.44 12.96
C MET A 975 37.44 41.32 12.84
N GLY A 976 37.47 42.49 13.48
CA GLY A 976 36.29 43.34 13.61
C GLY A 976 36.49 44.56 14.52
N LYS A 977 35.40 45.20 14.93
CA LYS A 977 35.43 46.48 15.66
C LYS A 977 35.60 46.28 17.17
N TYR A 978 36.72 45.67 17.59
CA TYR A 978 37.05 45.44 19.00
C TYR A 978 38.38 46.07 19.42
N ARG A 979 38.49 46.44 20.70
CA ARG A 979 39.71 47.06 21.27
C ARG A 979 40.96 46.19 21.10
N ASN A 980 40.79 44.87 21.14
CA ASN A 980 41.86 43.88 21.01
C ASN A 980 41.75 43.08 19.69
N THR A 981 41.16 43.69 18.65
CA THR A 981 41.08 43.03 17.34
C THR A 981 42.49 42.83 16.79
N LEU A 982 42.73 41.69 16.14
CA LEU A 982 43.96 41.48 15.39
C LEU A 982 43.91 42.31 14.11
N LEU A 983 42.84 42.14 13.32
CA LEU A 983 42.64 42.86 12.06
C LEU A 983 41.56 43.93 12.21
N LYS A 984 41.83 45.14 11.71
CA LYS A 984 40.98 46.32 11.91
C LYS A 984 39.93 46.45 10.79
N PRO A 985 38.71 46.94 11.08
CA PRO A 985 37.71 47.23 10.05
C PRO A 985 38.18 48.33 9.11
N LYS A 986 37.81 48.25 7.83
CA LYS A 986 38.22 49.11 6.70
C LYS A 986 39.70 49.00 6.30
N HIS A 987 40.44 48.06 6.88
CA HIS A 987 41.80 47.76 6.45
C HIS A 987 41.83 46.57 5.47
N GLN A 988 42.93 46.52 4.72
CA GLN A 988 43.25 45.44 3.79
C GLN A 988 44.61 44.85 4.16
N TYR A 989 44.74 43.54 4.01
CA TYR A 989 45.94 42.80 4.42
C TYR A 989 46.38 41.85 3.31
N TYR A 990 47.66 41.91 2.94
CA TYR A 990 48.29 40.80 2.21
C TYR A 990 48.45 39.61 3.13
N ILE A 991 48.15 38.41 2.63
CA ILE A 991 48.17 37.18 3.41
C ILE A 991 49.28 36.25 2.90
N SER A 992 50.13 35.76 3.81
CA SER A 992 51.23 34.85 3.51
C SER A 992 51.42 33.84 4.64
N PHE A 993 52.11 32.73 4.38
CA PHE A 993 52.60 31.83 5.43
C PHE A 993 53.95 32.30 5.94
N ALA A 994 54.20 32.14 7.24
CA ALA A 994 55.49 32.43 7.87
C ALA A 994 56.00 31.25 8.72
N ASN A 995 57.32 31.15 8.86
CA ASN A 995 57.99 30.10 9.62
C ASN A 995 58.02 30.39 11.14
N GLU A 996 58.66 29.52 11.92
CA GLU A 996 58.82 29.69 13.38
C GLU A 996 59.51 31.01 13.78
N ASN A 997 60.38 31.54 12.91
CA ASN A 997 61.09 32.80 13.09
C ASN A 997 60.30 34.02 12.59
N LYS A 998 59.04 33.83 12.17
CA LYS A 998 58.17 34.86 11.56
C LYS A 998 58.72 35.45 10.26
N GLU A 999 59.47 34.65 9.50
CA GLU A 999 59.90 35.00 8.15
C GLU A 999 58.88 34.48 7.14
N THR A 1000 58.51 35.34 6.18
CA THR A 1000 57.56 35.00 5.12
C THR A 1000 58.12 33.88 4.23
N ILE A 1001 57.37 32.79 4.08
CA ILE A 1001 57.73 31.62 3.26
C ILE A 1001 57.05 31.69 1.89
N GLN A 1002 55.73 31.88 1.85
CA GLN A 1002 54.94 31.83 0.63
C GLN A 1002 53.66 32.66 0.75
N ASP A 1003 53.34 33.46 -0.27
CA ASP A 1003 52.08 34.20 -0.36
C ASP A 1003 50.88 33.26 -0.57
N PHE A 1004 49.71 33.67 -0.10
CA PHE A 1004 48.49 32.90 -0.34
C PHE A 1004 48.09 32.94 -1.81
N GLU A 1005 47.42 31.88 -2.27
CA GLU A 1005 46.89 31.76 -3.62
C GLU A 1005 45.40 31.42 -3.58
N LEU A 1006 44.60 32.03 -4.48
CA LEU A 1006 43.17 31.71 -4.67
C LEU A 1006 42.88 30.86 -5.92
N GLY A 1007 43.92 30.56 -6.70
CA GLY A 1007 43.81 29.79 -7.93
C GLY A 1007 42.80 30.40 -8.92
N ASN A 1008 41.83 29.58 -9.33
CA ASN A 1008 40.80 29.98 -10.29
C ASN A 1008 39.72 30.86 -9.67
N VAL A 1009 39.59 30.90 -8.34
CA VAL A 1009 38.61 31.75 -7.67
C VAL A 1009 39.11 33.19 -7.62
N THR A 1010 38.21 34.15 -7.80
CA THR A 1010 38.55 35.58 -7.76
C THR A 1010 38.34 36.17 -6.37
N GLN A 1011 37.38 35.66 -5.61
CA GLN A 1011 36.99 36.16 -4.30
C GLN A 1011 36.26 35.09 -3.45
N MET A 1012 36.33 35.22 -2.14
CA MET A 1012 35.66 34.31 -1.19
C MET A 1012 35.26 35.08 0.08
N GLY A 1013 34.09 34.74 0.65
CA GLY A 1013 33.56 35.34 1.88
C GLY A 1013 33.53 34.37 3.06
N GLU A 1014 33.47 34.90 4.28
CA GLU A 1014 33.31 34.10 5.51
C GLU A 1014 32.06 33.20 5.48
N ASN A 1015 32.16 31.98 6.04
CA ASN A 1015 31.06 31.00 6.15
C ASN A 1015 30.31 30.70 4.84
N GLY A 1016 30.95 30.88 3.68
CA GLY A 1016 30.30 30.70 2.38
C GLY A 1016 29.25 31.76 2.03
N LYS A 1017 29.20 32.88 2.76
CA LYS A 1017 28.29 34.00 2.46
C LYS A 1017 28.57 34.59 1.07
N ALA A 1018 27.53 35.16 0.46
CA ALA A 1018 27.69 36.02 -0.71
C ALA A 1018 28.65 37.17 -0.38
N ILE A 1019 29.51 37.54 -1.32
CA ILE A 1019 30.58 38.54 -1.10
C ILE A 1019 30.03 39.91 -0.68
N GLU A 1020 28.84 40.26 -1.18
CA GLU A 1020 28.13 41.50 -0.84
C GLU A 1020 27.67 41.54 0.62
N GLN A 1021 27.47 40.37 1.22
CA GLN A 1021 26.97 40.20 2.60
C GLN A 1021 28.08 39.80 3.58
N SER A 1022 29.32 39.68 3.10
CA SER A 1022 30.44 39.15 3.85
C SER A 1022 31.33 40.28 4.38
N PRO A 1023 31.38 40.50 5.72
CA PRO A 1023 32.23 41.52 6.32
C PRO A 1023 33.72 41.23 6.13
N VAL A 1024 34.11 39.95 6.18
CA VAL A 1024 35.49 39.53 5.93
C VAL A 1024 35.53 38.71 4.65
N LYS A 1025 36.29 39.21 3.68
CA LYS A 1025 36.40 38.61 2.35
C LYS A 1025 37.84 38.65 1.87
N VAL A 1026 38.22 37.66 1.08
CA VAL A 1026 39.48 37.67 0.34
C VAL A 1026 39.22 37.82 -1.14
N TYR A 1027 40.15 38.44 -1.85
CA TYR A 1027 40.15 38.51 -3.29
C TYR A 1027 41.57 38.51 -3.84
N ALA A 1028 41.71 38.05 -5.08
CA ALA A 1028 42.97 38.11 -5.79
C ALA A 1028 43.25 39.57 -6.17
N GLU A 1029 44.45 40.06 -5.85
CA GLU A 1029 44.88 41.38 -6.28
C GLU A 1029 44.94 41.41 -7.81
N GLN A 1030 44.35 42.46 -8.39
CA GLN A 1030 44.40 42.73 -9.82
C GLN A 1030 45.05 44.08 -10.06
N LYS A 1031 46.05 44.12 -10.95
CA LYS A 1031 46.63 45.34 -11.49
C LYS A 1031 46.43 45.33 -12.99
N ASP A 1032 45.83 46.40 -13.53
CA ASP A 1032 45.50 46.54 -14.94
C ASP A 1032 44.68 45.35 -15.52
N GLY A 1033 43.80 44.76 -14.69
CA GLY A 1033 42.98 43.61 -15.06
C GLY A 1033 43.71 42.26 -15.05
N ILE A 1034 44.98 42.22 -14.63
CA ILE A 1034 45.79 40.99 -14.54
C ILE A 1034 46.01 40.62 -13.07
N LYS A 1035 45.78 39.35 -12.71
CA LYS A 1035 46.03 38.83 -11.35
C LYS A 1035 47.53 38.90 -11.03
N THR A 1036 47.90 39.52 -9.91
CA THR A 1036 49.31 39.69 -9.48
C THR A 1036 49.81 38.55 -8.60
N ASN A 1037 49.05 37.46 -8.49
CA ASN A 1037 49.26 36.31 -7.60
C ASN A 1037 49.27 36.62 -6.10
N LYS A 1038 49.00 37.88 -5.68
CA LYS A 1038 48.79 38.22 -4.28
C LYS A 1038 47.32 38.11 -3.90
N VAL A 1039 47.06 37.78 -2.63
CA VAL A 1039 45.72 37.70 -2.06
C VAL A 1039 45.57 38.79 -1.01
N ILE A 1040 44.46 39.52 -1.09
CA ILE A 1040 44.12 40.58 -0.15
C ILE A 1040 42.92 40.12 0.67
N LEU A 1041 43.05 40.15 1.99
CA LEU A 1041 41.95 40.05 2.94
C LEU A 1041 41.46 41.46 3.28
N SER A 1042 40.18 41.71 3.03
CA SER A 1042 39.49 42.94 3.42
C SER A 1042 38.59 42.66 4.61
N VAL A 1043 38.69 43.50 5.62
CA VAL A 1043 37.79 43.50 6.78
C VAL A 1043 36.90 44.73 6.68
N ASP A 1044 35.58 44.54 6.68
CA ASP A 1044 34.58 45.60 6.73
C ASP A 1044 33.86 45.60 8.09
N PHE A 1045 32.98 46.59 8.32
CA PHE A 1045 32.11 46.61 9.47
C PHE A 1045 31.17 45.39 9.44
N GLN A 1046 31.10 44.68 10.57
CA GLN A 1046 30.35 43.42 10.70
C GLN A 1046 28.82 43.57 10.60
N PHE A 1047 28.31 44.81 10.64
CA PHE A 1047 26.90 45.13 10.43
C PHE A 1047 26.81 46.14 9.29
N ASN A 1048 25.83 45.94 8.40
CA ASN A 1048 25.38 47.01 7.51
C ASN A 1048 24.89 48.16 8.40
N ILE A 1049 25.76 49.13 8.67
CA ILE A 1049 25.31 50.44 9.11
C ILE A 1049 24.80 51.09 7.83
N SER A 1050 23.53 50.80 7.50
CA SER A 1050 22.81 51.51 6.46
C SER A 1050 22.92 53.01 6.77
N HIS A 1051 23.55 53.75 5.86
CA HIS A 1051 23.33 55.18 5.76
C HIS A 1051 21.98 55.44 5.11
#